data_AF-A0A1D2MK53-F1
#
_entry.id   AF-A0A1D2MK53-F1
#
_cell.length_a   1.000
_cell.length_b   1.000
_cell.length_c   1.000
_cell.angle_alpha   90.00
_cell.angle_beta   90.00
_cell.angle_gamma   90.00
#
_symmetry.space_group_name_H-M   'P 1'
#
loop_
_entity.id
_entity.type
_entity.pdbx_description
1 polymer ?
#
loop_
_entity_poly.entity_id
_entity_poly.type
_entity_poly.pdbx_seq_one_letter_code
_entity_poly.pdbx_strand_id
1 'polypeptide(L)'
;SEGCHLPSHWEGNWFQSGVHQTITITRNTINTKGRCVEADGEKYLVYNERDDCYRCVVFHEKHYNVLQYKETFCLTERRPVRSVCSTITGDANLFAMFRLDAKSIDCPFRAPLSFTYNRGHGECRYPVSSVDSCTHPSRLLLNYQACPDVPGTESTVEELQCLASWKEGSSRYLLGLIKYQHHASFEERFRCFVYEKIKKGLPVVGSVIGGERSGVGGNRGLHHASAQQHHQAMLMQPMQQLQQHQIINHNMRSIHLSFNSSASALHSSSSYPLVGLPAASSLMMDPNVMFRVSQSGDATCNGLSILEGSRTMTFRRVQAPKPCHFPSWLQIHPQWHTLDLRSTFSFDSSNLKVTNSSSPSPSFGDFFGSVGSEPVSPSSNILTMTASCSQILESSASDRVRLILHTTSGCHSGYMCTEIIRRDSHIIEIQMGSRTRRAEDACHLSSFNQSLLPYITLVSPTPSRKKCPSMGRFGVTGLSREGRLVSDACSEGFTSITVGCRRHDTLQLRSECAAKDVVAEYSCHGWWEEHGVSYLITTPLSRQSGASRYCFIFREVPSLSSLESKSRAAPGGERPIHQKLKLSRGYLEEEEVDMAEDGDTDLGRVLQFSSIADSCRRGVAPGVEGFLAFNVSSNGRCGDVSRAANPKQHHQYHRVLALIFLQVGGMVLIRFQ
;
A
#
# COMPACT_ATOMS: atom_id res chain seq x y z
N SER A 1 1.70 -17.78 58.09
CA SER A 1 0.87 -18.29 56.98
C SER A 1 1.08 -17.40 55.79
N GLU A 2 1.33 -17.96 54.62
CA GLU A 2 1.26 -17.19 53.37
C GLU A 2 -0.23 -16.92 53.07
N GLY A 3 -0.55 -15.69 52.66
CA GLY A 3 -1.92 -15.33 52.28
C GLY A 3 -2.30 -15.91 50.92
N CYS A 4 -3.60 -16.00 50.62
CA CYS A 4 -3.99 -16.24 49.22
C CYS A 4 -3.56 -15.03 48.38
N HIS A 5 -2.76 -15.31 47.36
CA HIS A 5 -2.38 -14.35 46.34
C HIS A 5 -2.74 -14.91 44.96
N LEU A 6 -3.29 -14.05 44.11
CA LEU A 6 -3.45 -14.30 42.69
C LEU A 6 -2.09 -14.05 41.99
N PRO A 7 -1.80 -14.72 40.86
CA PRO A 7 -0.56 -14.50 40.11
C PRO A 7 -0.38 -13.02 39.74
N SER A 8 0.77 -12.45 40.04
CA SER A 8 1.03 -11.00 39.87
C SER A 8 0.96 -10.55 38.42
N HIS A 9 1.19 -11.45 37.45
CA HIS A 9 1.02 -11.16 36.02
C HIS A 9 -0.42 -11.20 35.53
N TRP A 10 -1.39 -11.57 36.38
CA TRP A 10 -2.82 -11.38 36.12
C TRP A 10 -3.32 -10.00 36.58
N GLU A 11 -2.54 -9.24 37.38
CA GLU A 11 -2.93 -7.90 37.84
C GLU A 11 -3.20 -6.96 36.65
N GLY A 12 -4.23 -6.11 36.79
CA GLY A 12 -4.68 -5.19 35.74
C GLY A 12 -6.15 -5.35 35.38
N ASN A 13 -6.52 -4.90 34.17
CA ASN A 13 -7.90 -4.74 33.74
C ASN A 13 -8.28 -5.72 32.64
N TRP A 14 -9.45 -6.34 32.80
CA TRP A 14 -9.95 -7.43 31.98
C TRP A 14 -11.41 -7.18 31.55
N PHE A 15 -11.73 -7.63 30.35
CA PHE A 15 -13.08 -7.66 29.80
C PHE A 15 -13.64 -9.09 29.85
N GLN A 16 -14.94 -9.22 30.07
CA GLN A 16 -15.69 -10.47 29.98
C GLN A 16 -17.04 -10.18 29.30
N SER A 17 -17.43 -11.03 28.34
CA SER A 17 -18.71 -10.91 27.64
C SER A 17 -19.88 -10.91 28.62
N GLY A 18 -20.85 -10.01 28.40
CA GLY A 18 -22.02 -9.83 29.27
C GLY A 18 -21.77 -9.16 30.62
N VAL A 19 -20.53 -8.77 30.96
CA VAL A 19 -20.21 -8.05 32.22
C VAL A 19 -20.01 -6.56 31.93
N HIS A 20 -20.96 -5.72 32.33
CA HIS A 20 -20.95 -4.27 32.03
C HIS A 20 -19.78 -3.49 32.66
N GLN A 21 -19.23 -3.97 33.78
CA GLN A 21 -18.10 -3.33 34.46
C GLN A 21 -16.77 -4.03 34.12
N THR A 22 -15.70 -3.25 33.92
CA THR A 22 -14.34 -3.76 33.80
C THR A 22 -13.99 -4.64 35.01
N ILE A 23 -13.45 -5.83 34.76
CA ILE A 23 -12.95 -6.71 35.81
C ILE A 23 -11.52 -6.31 36.15
N THR A 24 -11.29 -5.81 37.35
CA THR A 24 -9.96 -5.46 37.84
C THR A 24 -9.48 -6.57 38.77
N ILE A 25 -8.33 -7.16 38.42
CA ILE A 25 -7.61 -8.13 39.25
C ILE A 25 -6.48 -7.39 39.97
N THR A 26 -6.41 -7.58 41.29
CA THR A 26 -5.27 -7.20 42.13
C THR A 26 -4.67 -8.45 42.78
N ARG A 27 -3.54 -8.29 43.48
CA ARG A 27 -2.83 -9.39 44.17
C ARG A 27 -3.71 -10.32 45.01
N ASN A 28 -4.84 -9.86 45.54
CA ASN A 28 -5.71 -10.67 46.41
C ASN A 28 -7.22 -10.51 46.14
N THR A 29 -7.64 -9.72 45.16
CA THR A 29 -9.05 -9.34 44.99
C THR A 29 -9.44 -9.25 43.50
N ILE A 30 -10.65 -9.69 43.18
CA ILE A 30 -11.28 -9.53 41.86
C ILE A 30 -12.57 -8.74 42.08
N ASN A 31 -12.67 -7.53 41.52
CA ASN A 31 -13.76 -6.59 41.85
C ASN A 31 -15.18 -7.10 41.57
N THR A 32 -15.36 -8.11 40.71
CA THR A 32 -16.64 -8.77 40.41
C THR A 32 -16.89 -10.07 41.17
N LYS A 33 -15.92 -10.58 41.94
CA LYS A 33 -16.02 -11.89 42.63
C LYS A 33 -15.65 -11.86 44.12
N GLY A 34 -15.03 -10.78 44.58
CA GLY A 34 -14.60 -10.59 45.96
C GLY A 34 -13.11 -10.88 46.19
N ARG A 35 -12.75 -11.09 47.46
CA ARG A 35 -11.37 -11.25 47.93
C ARG A 35 -11.02 -12.74 48.04
N CYS A 36 -9.80 -13.12 47.66
CA CYS A 36 -9.34 -14.48 47.85
C CYS A 36 -9.10 -14.79 49.34
N VAL A 37 -9.41 -16.02 49.72
CA VAL A 37 -9.28 -16.57 51.08
C VAL A 37 -8.33 -17.77 51.11
N GLU A 38 -8.31 -18.59 50.04
CA GLU A 38 -7.60 -19.87 50.01
C GLU A 38 -7.25 -20.23 48.56
N ALA A 39 -6.09 -20.85 48.31
CA ALA A 39 -5.66 -21.28 46.97
C ALA A 39 -5.02 -22.68 47.00
N ASP A 40 -5.23 -23.45 45.92
CA ASP A 40 -4.72 -24.81 45.72
C ASP A 40 -4.43 -25.03 44.22
N GLY A 41 -3.26 -24.55 43.77
CA GLY A 41 -2.87 -24.58 42.36
C GLY A 41 -3.71 -23.64 41.49
N GLU A 42 -4.47 -24.20 40.53
CA GLU A 42 -5.40 -23.44 39.67
C GLU A 42 -6.74 -23.09 40.35
N LYS A 43 -6.94 -23.51 41.60
CA LYS A 43 -8.21 -23.43 42.34
C LYS A 43 -8.14 -22.36 43.42
N TYR A 44 -9.13 -21.46 43.45
CA TYR A 44 -9.18 -20.32 44.36
C TYR A 44 -10.54 -20.22 45.04
N LEU A 45 -10.56 -20.07 46.36
CA LEU A 45 -11.76 -19.76 47.13
C LEU A 45 -11.83 -18.24 47.31
N VAL A 46 -12.83 -17.62 46.70
CA VAL A 46 -13.12 -16.18 46.83
C VAL A 46 -14.34 -15.96 47.71
N TYR A 47 -14.34 -14.86 48.48
CA TYR A 47 -15.43 -14.43 49.34
C TYR A 47 -15.91 -13.04 48.91
N ASN A 48 -17.20 -12.93 48.58
CA ASN A 48 -17.81 -11.66 48.21
C ASN A 48 -18.55 -11.03 49.40
N GLU A 49 -17.98 -9.95 49.93
CA GLU A 49 -18.52 -9.14 51.03
C GLU A 49 -19.88 -8.48 50.69
N ARG A 50 -20.30 -8.44 49.42
CA ARG A 50 -21.65 -7.97 49.01
C ARG A 50 -22.74 -9.04 49.03
N ASP A 51 -22.36 -10.30 48.83
CA ASP A 51 -23.30 -11.44 48.76
C ASP A 51 -23.31 -12.26 50.07
N ASP A 52 -22.38 -11.95 50.99
CA ASP A 52 -21.96 -12.77 52.14
C ASP A 52 -21.78 -14.26 51.80
N CYS A 53 -21.00 -14.54 50.76
CA CYS A 53 -20.79 -15.93 50.33
C CYS A 53 -19.44 -16.21 49.66
N TYR A 54 -19.07 -17.49 49.74
CA TYR A 54 -17.91 -18.09 49.13
C TYR A 54 -18.26 -18.68 47.75
N ARG A 55 -17.31 -18.62 46.82
CA ARG A 55 -17.33 -19.36 45.55
C ARG A 55 -15.96 -19.98 45.32
N CYS A 56 -15.90 -21.20 44.78
CA CYS A 56 -14.67 -21.64 44.12
C CYS A 56 -14.64 -21.07 42.71
N VAL A 57 -13.47 -20.60 42.28
CA VAL A 57 -13.13 -20.32 40.89
C VAL A 57 -11.92 -21.16 40.50
N VAL A 58 -11.98 -21.84 39.37
CA VAL A 58 -10.87 -22.61 38.79
C VAL A 58 -10.43 -21.91 37.51
N PHE A 59 -9.19 -21.41 37.51
CA PHE A 59 -8.64 -20.58 36.43
C PHE A 59 -7.64 -21.37 35.58
N HIS A 60 -7.90 -21.44 34.28
CA HIS A 60 -6.97 -21.99 33.29
C HIS A 60 -6.39 -20.84 32.45
N GLU A 61 -5.11 -20.51 32.67
CA GLU A 61 -4.39 -19.55 31.84
C GLU A 61 -4.12 -20.16 30.45
N LYS A 62 -4.80 -19.66 29.42
CA LYS A 62 -4.58 -20.09 28.03
C LYS A 62 -3.49 -19.26 27.34
N HIS A 63 -3.34 -18.00 27.75
CA HIS A 63 -2.31 -17.06 27.32
C HIS A 63 -2.20 -15.90 28.33
N TYR A 64 -1.10 -15.15 28.34
CA TYR A 64 -0.92 -13.94 29.17
C TYR A 64 -2.05 -12.89 29.04
N ASN A 65 -2.75 -12.91 27.92
CA ASN A 65 -3.88 -12.01 27.61
C ASN A 65 -5.26 -12.71 27.69
N VAL A 66 -5.32 -14.01 28.02
CA VAL A 66 -6.55 -14.84 28.01
C VAL A 66 -6.56 -15.80 29.20
N LEU A 67 -7.44 -15.50 30.17
CA LEU A 67 -7.83 -16.43 31.21
C LEU A 67 -9.17 -17.05 30.83
N GLN A 68 -9.33 -18.36 31.05
CA GLN A 68 -10.64 -18.98 31.11
C GLN A 68 -10.89 -19.51 32.53
N TYR A 69 -12.15 -19.54 32.97
CA TYR A 69 -12.48 -20.03 34.30
C TYR A 69 -13.83 -20.75 34.35
N LYS A 70 -13.99 -21.63 35.34
CA LYS A 70 -15.28 -22.13 35.82
C LYS A 70 -15.47 -21.73 37.28
N GLU A 71 -16.71 -21.54 37.74
CA GLU A 71 -16.99 -21.20 39.14
C GLU A 71 -18.20 -21.95 39.70
N THR A 72 -18.26 -22.08 41.03
CA THR A 72 -19.44 -22.61 41.73
C THR A 72 -20.50 -21.54 41.94
N PHE A 73 -21.71 -21.99 42.26
CA PHE A 73 -22.71 -21.14 42.90
C PHE A 73 -22.22 -20.60 44.26
N CYS A 74 -22.95 -19.60 44.76
CA CYS A 74 -22.74 -18.89 46.01
C CYS A 74 -23.02 -19.81 47.22
N LEU A 75 -22.06 -19.95 48.14
CA LEU A 75 -22.15 -20.79 49.34
C LEU A 75 -21.95 -19.96 50.61
N THR A 76 -22.89 -20.01 51.55
CA THR A 76 -22.79 -19.29 52.83
C THR A 76 -21.74 -19.89 53.78
N GLU A 77 -21.58 -21.21 53.78
CA GLU A 77 -20.57 -21.88 54.61
C GLU A 77 -19.17 -21.85 54.00
N ARG A 78 -18.17 -21.44 54.79
CA ARG A 78 -16.76 -21.65 54.43
C ARG A 78 -16.41 -23.13 54.52
N ARG A 79 -16.09 -23.74 53.37
CA ARG A 79 -15.53 -25.11 53.27
C ARG A 79 -14.17 -25.07 52.55
N PRO A 80 -13.26 -26.04 52.76
CA PRO A 80 -11.93 -26.03 52.12
C PRO A 80 -12.02 -26.03 50.61
N VAL A 81 -11.12 -25.31 49.94
CA VAL A 81 -11.15 -25.04 48.49
C VAL A 81 -11.30 -26.33 47.67
N ARG A 82 -10.58 -27.40 48.03
CA ARG A 82 -10.68 -28.73 47.40
C ARG A 82 -12.09 -29.29 47.37
N SER A 83 -12.84 -29.16 48.46
CA SER A 83 -14.20 -29.70 48.62
C SER A 83 -15.27 -28.84 47.95
N VAL A 84 -15.00 -27.53 47.77
CA VAL A 84 -15.90 -26.64 47.02
C VAL A 84 -15.69 -26.85 45.53
N CYS A 85 -14.44 -26.82 45.06
CA CYS A 85 -14.12 -26.96 43.64
C CYS A 85 -14.48 -28.33 43.05
N SER A 86 -14.53 -29.40 43.86
CA SER A 86 -14.99 -30.73 43.42
C SER A 86 -16.48 -30.79 43.06
N THR A 87 -17.26 -29.73 43.34
CA THR A 87 -18.67 -29.60 42.91
C THR A 87 -18.83 -29.02 41.51
N ILE A 88 -17.75 -28.51 40.89
CA ILE A 88 -17.80 -27.98 39.52
C ILE A 88 -17.83 -29.15 38.55
N THR A 89 -18.91 -29.25 37.77
CA THR A 89 -19.14 -30.34 36.82
C THR A 89 -18.50 -30.10 35.45
N GLY A 90 -18.40 -31.15 34.63
CA GLY A 90 -17.83 -31.09 33.29
C GLY A 90 -18.59 -30.15 32.34
N ASP A 91 -19.90 -30.04 32.52
CA ASP A 91 -20.86 -29.21 31.78
C ASP A 91 -21.01 -27.79 32.35
N ALA A 92 -20.54 -27.50 33.58
CA ALA A 92 -20.65 -26.17 34.19
C ALA A 92 -20.04 -25.06 33.29
N ASN A 93 -20.69 -23.90 33.24
CA ASN A 93 -20.34 -22.80 32.32
C ASN A 93 -18.85 -22.43 32.36
N LEU A 94 -18.23 -22.41 31.18
CA LEU A 94 -16.89 -21.87 30.96
C LEU A 94 -17.00 -20.38 30.62
N PHE A 95 -16.24 -19.55 31.31
CA PHE A 95 -16.15 -18.12 31.04
C PHE A 95 -14.76 -17.79 30.49
N ALA A 96 -14.67 -16.72 29.69
CA ALA A 96 -13.41 -16.19 29.17
C ALA A 96 -13.25 -14.73 29.56
N MET A 97 -12.01 -14.37 29.91
CA MET A 97 -11.60 -13.00 30.24
C MET A 97 -10.43 -12.59 29.35
N PHE A 98 -10.51 -11.41 28.75
CA PHE A 98 -9.49 -10.86 27.86
C PHE A 98 -8.85 -9.61 28.46
N ARG A 99 -7.52 -9.55 28.47
CA ARG A 99 -6.77 -8.42 29.01
C ARG A 99 -7.04 -7.16 28.16
N LEU A 100 -7.39 -6.03 28.80
CA LEU A 100 -7.66 -4.77 28.09
C LEU A 100 -6.37 -4.05 27.65
N ASP A 101 -5.30 -4.16 28.43
CA ASP A 101 -3.94 -3.71 28.10
C ASP A 101 -3.11 -4.79 27.37
N ALA A 102 -3.78 -5.65 26.58
CA ALA A 102 -3.15 -6.81 25.94
C ALA A 102 -2.03 -6.42 24.95
N LYS A 103 -0.81 -6.93 25.23
CA LYS A 103 0.32 -6.84 24.30
C LYS A 103 0.05 -7.71 23.08
N SER A 104 0.03 -7.12 21.88
CA SER A 104 -0.27 -7.84 20.64
C SER A 104 0.85 -8.81 20.23
N ILE A 105 0.47 -9.95 19.66
CA ILE A 105 1.39 -10.99 19.16
C ILE A 105 1.37 -11.05 17.63
N ASP A 106 2.42 -11.62 17.03
CA ASP A 106 2.44 -11.89 15.59
C ASP A 106 1.28 -12.79 15.14
N CYS A 107 0.65 -12.44 14.02
CA CYS A 107 -0.49 -13.18 13.51
C CYS A 107 -0.07 -14.55 12.92
N PRO A 108 -0.85 -15.64 13.16
CA PRO A 108 -0.48 -16.99 12.72
C PRO A 108 -0.65 -17.22 11.20
N PHE A 109 -1.38 -16.34 10.51
CA PHE A 109 -1.62 -16.42 9.07
C PHE A 109 -0.61 -15.55 8.32
N ARG A 110 0.23 -16.17 7.48
CA ARG A 110 1.18 -15.47 6.63
C ARG A 110 0.51 -15.10 5.30
N ALA A 111 0.13 -13.83 5.18
CA ALA A 111 -0.34 -13.19 3.96
C ALA A 111 0.76 -13.13 2.87
N PRO A 112 0.42 -12.89 1.58
CA PRO A 112 -0.94 -12.77 1.04
C PRO A 112 -1.65 -14.11 0.94
N LEU A 113 -2.94 -14.14 1.30
CA LEU A 113 -3.84 -15.27 1.14
C LEU A 113 -5.14 -14.81 0.47
N SER A 114 -5.77 -15.67 -0.32
CA SER A 114 -7.14 -15.45 -0.78
C SER A 114 -8.10 -16.28 0.08
N PHE A 115 -9.35 -15.86 0.22
CA PHE A 115 -10.34 -16.63 0.97
C PHE A 115 -11.75 -16.56 0.37
N THR A 116 -12.48 -17.65 0.62
CA THR A 116 -13.93 -17.75 0.48
C THR A 116 -14.53 -17.83 1.88
N TYR A 117 -15.75 -17.31 2.08
CA TYR A 117 -16.38 -17.24 3.39
C TYR A 117 -17.89 -17.53 3.35
N ASN A 118 -18.46 -17.98 4.46
CA ASN A 118 -19.89 -18.24 4.62
C ASN A 118 -20.41 -17.54 5.89
N ARG A 119 -21.58 -16.89 5.80
CA ARG A 119 -22.30 -16.19 6.90
C ARG A 119 -23.62 -16.89 7.29
N GLY A 120 -23.83 -18.15 6.87
CA GLY A 120 -25.04 -18.94 7.07
C GLY A 120 -25.95 -19.06 5.83
N HIS A 121 -25.80 -18.16 4.85
CA HIS A 121 -26.63 -18.10 3.64
C HIS A 121 -25.98 -18.69 2.37
N GLY A 122 -24.77 -19.25 2.48
CA GLY A 122 -24.01 -19.81 1.36
C GLY A 122 -22.55 -19.36 1.36
N GLU A 123 -21.70 -20.06 0.60
CA GLU A 123 -20.29 -19.72 0.47
C GLU A 123 -20.08 -18.65 -0.61
N CYS A 124 -19.64 -17.46 -0.20
CA CYS A 124 -19.16 -16.41 -1.08
C CYS A 124 -17.84 -16.85 -1.73
N ARG A 125 -17.91 -17.19 -3.03
CA ARG A 125 -16.80 -17.71 -3.84
C ARG A 125 -16.26 -16.72 -4.88
N TYR A 126 -17.11 -15.88 -5.45
CA TYR A 126 -16.73 -14.89 -6.45
C TYR A 126 -17.57 -13.61 -6.26
N PRO A 127 -16.94 -12.41 -6.13
CA PRO A 127 -15.50 -12.16 -6.18
C PRO A 127 -14.76 -12.75 -4.97
N VAL A 128 -13.49 -13.14 -5.13
CA VAL A 128 -12.70 -13.74 -4.04
C VAL A 128 -12.19 -12.65 -3.08
N SER A 129 -12.19 -12.94 -1.77
CA SER A 129 -11.74 -12.00 -0.72
C SER A 129 -10.24 -12.17 -0.44
N SER A 130 -9.55 -11.15 0.11
CA SER A 130 -8.10 -11.18 0.38
C SER A 130 -7.73 -10.96 1.85
N VAL A 131 -6.66 -11.63 2.30
CA VAL A 131 -6.00 -11.43 3.59
C VAL A 131 -4.60 -10.87 3.32
N ASP A 132 -4.38 -9.63 3.73
CA ASP A 132 -3.16 -8.86 3.45
C ASP A 132 -2.44 -8.49 4.76
N SER A 133 -1.11 -8.40 4.73
CA SER A 133 -0.31 -8.05 5.91
C SER A 133 -0.17 -6.54 6.05
N CYS A 134 -0.41 -6.01 7.25
CA CYS A 134 0.05 -4.66 7.58
C CYS A 134 1.58 -4.60 7.71
N THR A 135 2.15 -3.40 7.81
CA THR A 135 3.58 -3.21 8.13
C THR A 135 4.00 -3.74 9.51
N HIS A 136 3.05 -4.03 10.41
CA HIS A 136 3.30 -4.61 11.72
C HIS A 136 2.81 -6.07 11.75
N PRO A 137 3.65 -7.06 12.09
CA PRO A 137 3.32 -8.49 11.97
C PRO A 137 2.19 -8.97 12.88
N SER A 138 1.84 -8.20 13.92
CA SER A 138 0.66 -8.42 14.77
C SER A 138 -0.67 -7.94 14.19
N ARG A 139 -0.70 -7.53 12.90
CA ARG A 139 -1.91 -7.01 12.25
C ARG A 139 -2.11 -7.54 10.82
N LEU A 140 -3.35 -7.90 10.53
CA LEU A 140 -3.83 -8.34 9.21
C LEU A 140 -5.02 -7.50 8.77
N LEU A 141 -5.19 -7.40 7.46
CA LEU A 141 -6.33 -6.75 6.81
C LEU A 141 -7.20 -7.85 6.16
N LEU A 142 -8.48 -7.90 6.50
CA LEU A 142 -9.47 -8.80 5.89
C LEU A 142 -10.35 -7.99 4.93
N ASN A 143 -10.11 -8.12 3.62
CA ASN A 143 -10.83 -7.43 2.56
C ASN A 143 -11.92 -8.34 1.99
N TYR A 144 -13.14 -8.19 2.49
CA TYR A 144 -14.30 -8.96 2.06
C TYR A 144 -14.86 -8.42 0.74
N GLN A 145 -15.39 -9.32 -0.07
CA GLN A 145 -16.16 -9.00 -1.26
C GLN A 145 -17.62 -9.41 -1.07
N ALA A 146 -18.55 -8.64 -1.65
CA ALA A 146 -19.94 -9.05 -1.76
C ALA A 146 -20.10 -9.97 -2.98
N CYS A 147 -20.75 -11.12 -2.80
CA CYS A 147 -21.06 -12.06 -3.87
C CYS A 147 -22.50 -11.83 -4.33
N PRO A 148 -22.76 -11.51 -5.61
CA PRO A 148 -24.09 -11.11 -6.10
C PRO A 148 -25.22 -12.07 -5.71
N ASP A 149 -24.94 -13.37 -5.77
CA ASP A 149 -25.94 -14.44 -5.57
C ASP A 149 -26.04 -14.96 -4.13
N VAL A 150 -25.33 -14.33 -3.15
CA VAL A 150 -25.27 -14.82 -1.76
C VAL A 150 -25.74 -13.72 -0.78
N PRO A 151 -26.97 -13.82 -0.25
CA PRO A 151 -27.53 -12.86 0.70
C PRO A 151 -26.66 -12.65 1.95
N GLY A 152 -26.64 -11.42 2.46
CA GLY A 152 -25.85 -11.05 3.64
C GLY A 152 -24.33 -10.99 3.43
N THR A 153 -23.84 -11.20 2.20
CA THR A 153 -22.45 -10.87 1.84
C THR A 153 -22.28 -9.39 1.59
N GLU A 154 -21.08 -8.88 1.85
CA GLU A 154 -20.82 -7.44 1.93
C GLU A 154 -19.34 -7.16 1.61
N SER A 155 -19.04 -5.97 1.05
CA SER A 155 -17.67 -5.61 0.70
C SER A 155 -17.03 -4.66 1.72
N THR A 156 -16.76 -5.20 2.91
CA THR A 156 -16.13 -4.51 4.05
C THR A 156 -14.63 -4.76 4.12
N VAL A 157 -13.92 -3.95 4.92
CA VAL A 157 -12.51 -4.14 5.25
C VAL A 157 -12.35 -4.10 6.77
N GLU A 158 -11.84 -5.17 7.36
CA GLU A 158 -11.66 -5.30 8.83
C GLU A 158 -10.14 -5.34 9.16
N GLU A 159 -9.63 -4.38 9.95
CA GLU A 159 -8.27 -4.45 10.52
C GLU A 159 -8.30 -5.33 11.77
N LEU A 160 -7.63 -6.48 11.71
CA LEU A 160 -7.53 -7.46 12.78
C LEU A 160 -6.18 -7.32 13.49
N GLN A 161 -6.21 -7.03 14.79
CA GLN A 161 -5.02 -7.04 15.65
C GLN A 161 -4.96 -8.32 16.47
N CYS A 162 -3.90 -9.11 16.32
CA CYS A 162 -3.72 -10.40 16.99
C CYS A 162 -3.23 -10.21 18.43
N LEU A 163 -3.91 -10.82 19.42
CA LEU A 163 -3.64 -10.60 20.85
C LEU A 163 -3.22 -11.86 21.61
N ALA A 164 -3.68 -13.05 21.22
CA ALA A 164 -3.29 -14.30 21.87
C ALA A 164 -3.44 -15.46 20.91
N SER A 165 -2.60 -16.50 21.03
CA SER A 165 -2.83 -17.76 20.32
C SER A 165 -2.39 -18.94 21.18
N TRP A 166 -3.24 -19.97 21.21
CA TRP A 166 -3.02 -21.20 21.96
C TRP A 166 -3.49 -22.42 21.15
N LYS A 167 -3.26 -23.62 21.67
CA LYS A 167 -3.65 -24.88 21.04
C LYS A 167 -4.34 -25.77 22.06
N GLU A 168 -5.45 -26.38 21.68
CA GLU A 168 -6.25 -27.24 22.53
C GLU A 168 -6.79 -28.42 21.69
N GLY A 169 -6.47 -29.64 22.11
CA GLY A 169 -6.69 -30.84 21.28
C GLY A 169 -5.95 -30.76 19.94
N SER A 170 -6.67 -30.94 18.82
CA SER A 170 -6.18 -30.72 17.46
C SER A 170 -6.21 -29.24 17.03
N SER A 171 -7.22 -28.50 17.49
CA SER A 171 -7.54 -27.13 17.11
C SER A 171 -6.53 -26.09 17.61
N ARG A 172 -6.39 -25.00 16.86
CA ARG A 172 -5.67 -23.80 17.28
C ARG A 172 -6.64 -22.64 17.45
N TYR A 173 -6.34 -21.78 18.39
CA TYR A 173 -7.16 -20.63 18.75
C TYR A 173 -6.34 -19.35 18.55
N LEU A 174 -7.02 -18.27 18.17
CA LEU A 174 -6.50 -16.92 18.05
C LEU A 174 -7.54 -15.96 18.63
N LEU A 175 -7.16 -15.17 19.64
CA LEU A 175 -7.91 -13.98 20.01
C LEU A 175 -7.45 -12.81 19.14
N GLY A 176 -8.40 -12.18 18.47
CA GLY A 176 -8.19 -10.94 17.74
C GLY A 176 -9.07 -9.81 18.24
N LEU A 177 -8.61 -8.59 18.04
CA LEU A 177 -9.37 -7.36 18.27
C LEU A 177 -9.59 -6.68 16.92
N ILE A 178 -10.85 -6.58 16.50
CA ILE A 178 -11.24 -5.79 15.32
C ILE A 178 -11.16 -4.30 15.67
N LYS A 179 -10.61 -3.51 14.74
CA LYS A 179 -10.70 -2.05 14.79
C LYS A 179 -11.82 -1.56 13.88
N TYR A 180 -12.68 -0.73 14.45
CA TYR A 180 -13.67 0.07 13.73
C TYR A 180 -13.23 1.53 13.70
N GLN A 181 -13.71 2.29 12.72
CA GLN A 181 -13.50 3.75 12.62
C GLN A 181 -14.40 4.55 13.57
N HIS A 182 -15.40 3.90 14.17
CA HIS A 182 -16.35 4.49 15.12
C HIS A 182 -16.29 3.77 16.48
N HIS A 183 -16.99 4.32 17.48
CA HIS A 183 -17.01 3.83 18.86
C HIS A 183 -17.76 2.49 19.01
N ALA A 184 -17.14 1.39 18.59
CA ALA A 184 -17.59 0.03 18.88
C ALA A 184 -17.12 -0.43 20.28
N SER A 185 -18.00 -1.15 20.98
CA SER A 185 -17.75 -1.73 22.30
C SER A 185 -16.74 -2.88 22.26
N PHE A 186 -16.24 -3.31 23.42
CA PHE A 186 -15.38 -4.49 23.50
C PHE A 186 -16.11 -5.80 23.11
N GLU A 187 -17.43 -5.87 23.35
CA GLU A 187 -18.31 -6.98 22.96
C GLU A 187 -18.42 -7.14 21.43
N GLU A 188 -18.29 -6.05 20.67
CA GLU A 188 -18.29 -6.07 19.20
C GLU A 188 -16.88 -6.30 18.63
N ARG A 189 -15.84 -5.95 19.39
CA ARG A 189 -14.45 -5.89 18.89
C ARG A 189 -13.62 -7.13 19.18
N PHE A 190 -13.78 -7.77 20.34
CA PHE A 190 -13.07 -9.02 20.63
C PHE A 190 -13.70 -10.17 19.85
N ARG A 191 -12.94 -10.83 18.98
CA ARG A 191 -13.40 -11.98 18.20
C ARG A 191 -12.42 -13.12 18.30
N CYS A 192 -12.96 -14.32 18.46
CA CYS A 192 -12.22 -15.56 18.64
C CYS A 192 -12.22 -16.34 17.34
N PHE A 193 -11.06 -16.83 16.93
CA PHE A 193 -10.86 -17.55 15.68
C PHE A 193 -10.32 -18.95 15.98
N VAL A 194 -11.05 -19.99 15.57
CA VAL A 194 -10.60 -21.39 15.65
C VAL A 194 -10.13 -21.83 14.27
N TYR A 195 -8.94 -22.43 14.19
CA TYR A 195 -8.36 -22.80 12.90
C TYR A 195 -7.58 -24.11 12.93
N GLU A 196 -7.60 -24.81 11.80
CA GLU A 196 -6.65 -25.88 11.48
C GLU A 196 -5.70 -25.43 10.36
N LYS A 197 -4.48 -25.98 10.37
CA LYS A 197 -3.50 -25.80 9.29
C LYS A 197 -3.46 -27.09 8.48
N ILE A 198 -3.95 -27.02 7.24
CA ILE A 198 -3.93 -28.16 6.33
C ILE A 198 -2.47 -28.45 5.95
N LYS A 199 -2.00 -29.67 6.25
CA LYS A 199 -0.70 -30.15 5.80
C LYS A 199 -0.82 -30.57 4.34
N LYS A 200 0.06 -30.08 3.46
CA LYS A 200 0.14 -30.59 2.09
C LYS A 200 0.61 -32.06 2.13
N GLY A 201 -0.14 -32.95 1.48
CA GLY A 201 0.32 -34.32 1.17
C GLY A 201 0.18 -35.37 2.27
N LEU A 202 -0.90 -35.39 3.05
CA LEU A 202 -1.25 -36.58 3.84
C LEU A 202 -2.78 -36.80 3.90
N PRO A 203 -3.31 -37.96 3.46
CA PRO A 203 -4.72 -38.28 3.64
C PRO A 203 -4.98 -38.59 5.13
N VAL A 204 -6.02 -37.98 5.69
CA VAL A 204 -6.50 -38.33 7.03
C VAL A 204 -7.34 -39.60 6.91
N VAL A 205 -6.72 -40.76 7.17
CA VAL A 205 -7.45 -42.03 7.30
C VAL A 205 -8.32 -41.94 8.55
N GLY A 206 -9.64 -41.91 8.37
CA GLY A 206 -10.59 -41.98 9.48
C GLY A 206 -10.64 -43.40 10.05
N SER A 207 -10.10 -43.60 11.25
CA SER A 207 -10.20 -44.87 11.96
C SER A 207 -11.63 -45.13 12.43
N VAL A 208 -12.44 -45.75 11.57
CA VAL A 208 -13.67 -46.42 12.00
C VAL A 208 -13.26 -47.77 12.60
N ILE A 209 -13.26 -47.86 13.94
CA ILE A 209 -13.02 -49.12 14.64
C ILE A 209 -14.28 -49.98 14.54
N GLY A 210 -14.32 -50.85 13.54
CA GLY A 210 -15.35 -51.89 13.42
C GLY A 210 -15.15 -52.95 14.51
N GLY A 211 -16.02 -52.97 15.51
CA GLY A 211 -16.08 -54.04 16.51
C GLY A 211 -16.85 -55.24 15.98
N GLU A 212 -16.16 -56.36 15.73
CA GLU A 212 -16.75 -57.56 15.14
C GLU A 212 -17.09 -58.61 16.21
N ARG A 213 -18.34 -59.09 16.25
CA ARG A 213 -18.74 -60.28 17.02
C ARG A 213 -20.00 -60.95 16.45
N SER A 214 -19.95 -62.28 16.40
CA SER A 214 -20.90 -63.16 15.68
C SER A 214 -22.20 -63.45 16.47
N GLY A 215 -23.31 -63.77 15.79
CA GLY A 215 -24.57 -64.14 16.46
C GLY A 215 -25.74 -64.57 15.54
N VAL A 216 -25.71 -65.81 15.09
CA VAL A 216 -26.71 -66.55 14.29
C VAL A 216 -28.21 -66.26 14.60
N GLY A 217 -29.01 -66.02 13.55
CA GLY A 217 -30.36 -66.61 13.37
C GLY A 217 -31.60 -65.79 13.80
N GLY A 218 -32.58 -65.67 12.90
CA GLY A 218 -33.92 -65.09 13.15
C GLY A 218 -34.72 -64.89 11.85
N ASN A 219 -36.06 -64.93 11.90
CA ASN A 219 -36.91 -64.89 10.69
C ASN A 219 -38.22 -64.11 10.95
N ARG A 220 -38.82 -63.54 9.87
CA ARG A 220 -40.09 -62.77 9.78
C ARG A 220 -40.07 -61.33 10.33
N GLY A 221 -40.88 -60.44 9.73
CA GLY A 221 -41.32 -59.17 10.36
C GLY A 221 -41.59 -58.00 9.41
N LEU A 222 -42.85 -57.80 8.99
CA LEU A 222 -43.31 -56.62 8.24
C LEU A 222 -43.25 -55.32 9.08
N HIS A 223 -42.82 -54.19 8.49
CA HIS A 223 -43.68 -53.00 8.21
C HIS A 223 -42.90 -51.69 7.90
N HIS A 224 -43.39 -50.97 6.88
CA HIS A 224 -43.23 -49.51 6.68
C HIS A 224 -44.36 -48.77 7.44
N ALA A 225 -44.31 -47.46 7.74
CA ALA A 225 -43.22 -46.45 7.77
C ALA A 225 -43.77 -45.14 8.40
N SER A 226 -42.86 -44.19 8.69
CA SER A 226 -43.11 -42.74 8.93
C SER A 226 -44.06 -42.38 10.11
N ALA A 227 -44.21 -41.11 10.53
CA ALA A 227 -43.71 -39.84 10.01
C ALA A 227 -43.31 -38.83 11.11
N GLN A 228 -42.90 -37.62 10.69
CA GLN A 228 -42.60 -36.47 11.56
C GLN A 228 -43.85 -35.97 12.30
N GLN A 229 -43.67 -35.17 13.36
CA GLN A 229 -44.35 -33.87 13.42
C GLN A 229 -43.67 -32.87 14.37
N HIS A 230 -43.58 -31.61 13.93
CA HIS A 230 -43.61 -30.46 14.84
C HIS A 230 -45.03 -30.32 15.40
N HIS A 231 -45.19 -29.84 16.63
CA HIS A 231 -45.94 -28.59 16.84
C HIS A 231 -45.64 -27.91 18.17
N GLN A 232 -46.03 -26.63 18.25
CA GLN A 232 -45.89 -25.75 19.41
C GLN A 232 -47.29 -25.45 19.98
N ALA A 233 -47.40 -25.53 21.31
CA ALA A 233 -48.47 -25.06 22.21
C ALA A 233 -49.89 -24.72 21.67
N MET A 234 -50.91 -25.35 22.27
CA MET A 234 -52.21 -24.71 22.58
C MET A 234 -52.81 -25.29 23.87
N LEU A 235 -53.79 -24.56 24.44
CA LEU A 235 -54.48 -24.88 25.70
C LEU A 235 -55.97 -25.22 25.48
N MET A 236 -56.44 -26.21 26.23
CA MET A 236 -57.80 -26.37 26.79
C MET A 236 -59.06 -26.24 25.89
N GLN A 237 -59.66 -27.42 25.68
CA GLN A 237 -61.10 -27.73 25.80
C GLN A 237 -62.10 -27.44 24.63
N PRO A 238 -63.25 -28.17 24.57
CA PRO A 238 -63.94 -28.47 23.30
C PRO A 238 -65.45 -28.17 23.25
N MET A 239 -66.09 -28.33 22.07
CA MET A 239 -67.38 -29.04 21.87
C MET A 239 -67.85 -29.11 20.40
N GLN A 240 -68.56 -30.21 20.08
CA GLN A 240 -69.66 -30.38 19.09
C GLN A 240 -69.53 -30.10 17.55
N GLN A 241 -69.64 -31.21 16.81
CA GLN A 241 -70.67 -31.53 15.77
C GLN A 241 -70.66 -30.98 14.31
N LEU A 242 -70.91 -31.92 13.37
CA LEU A 242 -71.61 -31.80 12.05
C LEU A 242 -70.86 -31.01 10.92
N GLN A 243 -70.94 -31.33 9.61
CA GLN A 243 -71.52 -32.46 8.84
C GLN A 243 -70.83 -32.65 7.45
N GLN A 244 -71.21 -33.73 6.74
CA GLN A 244 -71.24 -34.04 5.28
C GLN A 244 -71.07 -32.89 4.24
N HIS A 245 -70.70 -33.04 2.94
CA HIS A 245 -70.59 -34.15 1.93
C HIS A 245 -69.75 -33.62 0.69
N GLN A 246 -69.42 -34.23 -0.47
CA GLN A 246 -69.52 -35.56 -1.18
C GLN A 246 -68.24 -35.69 -2.12
N ILE A 247 -67.82 -36.80 -2.76
CA ILE A 247 -68.27 -37.53 -4.01
C ILE A 247 -68.42 -36.57 -5.23
N ILE A 248 -67.87 -36.75 -6.45
CA ILE A 248 -67.73 -37.85 -7.46
C ILE A 248 -66.31 -37.74 -8.14
N ASN A 249 -65.53 -38.72 -8.66
CA ASN A 249 -65.59 -40.17 -9.02
C ASN A 249 -65.49 -40.48 -10.56
N HIS A 250 -65.12 -41.72 -10.93
CA HIS A 250 -64.84 -42.37 -12.25
C HIS A 250 -63.37 -42.34 -12.77
N ASN A 251 -62.67 -43.46 -13.11
CA ASN A 251 -62.96 -44.75 -13.79
C ASN A 251 -62.99 -44.66 -15.34
N MET A 252 -62.43 -45.58 -16.16
CA MET A 252 -61.64 -46.82 -15.92
C MET A 252 -60.94 -47.30 -17.24
N ARG A 253 -59.89 -48.18 -17.13
CA ARG A 253 -59.49 -49.38 -17.95
C ARG A 253 -59.71 -49.44 -19.50
N SER A 254 -59.07 -50.31 -20.31
CA SER A 254 -57.83 -51.14 -20.31
C SER A 254 -57.80 -52.03 -21.61
N ILE A 255 -56.80 -52.92 -21.77
CA ILE A 255 -56.75 -54.16 -22.62
C ILE A 255 -56.33 -54.08 -24.12
N HIS A 256 -55.03 -54.30 -24.39
CA HIS A 256 -54.40 -55.49 -25.04
C HIS A 256 -55.04 -56.20 -26.29
N LEU A 257 -54.29 -56.34 -27.43
CA LEU A 257 -53.77 -57.63 -27.99
C LEU A 257 -53.26 -57.65 -29.49
N SER A 258 -52.14 -58.36 -29.71
CA SER A 258 -51.73 -59.28 -30.83
C SER A 258 -51.58 -58.90 -32.35
N PHE A 259 -50.29 -58.95 -32.80
CA PHE A 259 -49.67 -59.74 -33.93
C PHE A 259 -49.77 -59.43 -35.45
N ASN A 260 -48.57 -59.50 -36.09
CA ASN A 260 -48.20 -59.84 -37.50
C ASN A 260 -48.56 -58.88 -38.68
N SER A 261 -47.76 -58.73 -39.76
CA SER A 261 -46.47 -59.33 -40.19
C SER A 261 -45.66 -58.44 -41.17
N SER A 262 -44.33 -58.64 -41.25
CA SER A 262 -43.40 -58.38 -42.41
C SER A 262 -43.20 -56.93 -42.96
N ALA A 263 -42.02 -56.49 -43.45
CA ALA A 263 -40.65 -57.04 -43.42
C ALA A 263 -39.59 -55.96 -43.81
N SER A 264 -38.30 -56.24 -43.52
CA SER A 264 -37.07 -55.62 -44.10
C SER A 264 -36.77 -54.13 -43.76
N ALA A 265 -35.52 -53.70 -43.52
CA ALA A 265 -34.24 -54.39 -43.33
C ALA A 265 -33.20 -53.50 -42.57
N LEU A 266 -31.98 -54.02 -42.39
CA LEU A 266 -30.76 -53.44 -41.76
C LEU A 266 -30.62 -53.59 -40.23
N HIS A 267 -29.46 -54.14 -39.84
CA HIS A 267 -29.03 -54.50 -38.48
C HIS A 267 -28.02 -53.45 -37.97
N SER A 268 -28.10 -52.94 -36.74
CA SER A 268 -27.62 -53.54 -35.47
C SER A 268 -26.11 -53.88 -35.49
N SER A 269 -25.30 -53.47 -34.51
CA SER A 269 -25.56 -53.66 -33.08
C SER A 269 -25.10 -52.53 -32.16
N SER A 270 -25.77 -52.43 -31.00
CA SER A 270 -25.25 -51.80 -29.79
C SER A 270 -25.48 -52.74 -28.60
N SER A 271 -24.50 -52.84 -27.71
CA SER A 271 -24.55 -53.75 -26.55
C SER A 271 -24.26 -52.97 -25.26
N TYR A 272 -25.29 -52.82 -24.42
CA TYR A 272 -25.14 -52.37 -23.04
C TYR A 272 -24.51 -53.46 -22.18
N PRO A 273 -23.69 -53.07 -21.20
CA PRO A 273 -23.72 -53.78 -19.92
C PRO A 273 -23.83 -52.83 -18.71
N LEU A 274 -24.73 -53.22 -17.81
CA LEU A 274 -24.70 -53.05 -16.34
C LEU A 274 -24.58 -51.65 -15.71
N VAL A 275 -25.50 -51.43 -14.76
CA VAL A 275 -25.51 -50.31 -13.81
C VAL A 275 -24.26 -50.34 -12.93
N GLY A 276 -23.41 -49.32 -13.04
CA GLY A 276 -22.36 -49.05 -12.06
C GLY A 276 -22.91 -48.32 -10.84
N LEU A 277 -22.45 -48.71 -9.64
CA LEU A 277 -22.69 -47.94 -8.42
C LEU A 277 -22.01 -46.55 -8.53
N PRO A 278 -22.52 -45.50 -7.85
CA PRO A 278 -21.81 -44.23 -7.77
C PRO A 278 -20.44 -44.46 -7.10
N ALA A 279 -19.37 -44.18 -7.85
CA ALA A 279 -18.02 -44.24 -7.31
C ALA A 279 -17.91 -43.28 -6.12
N ALA A 280 -17.42 -43.77 -4.98
CA ALA A 280 -17.32 -42.97 -3.76
C ALA A 280 -16.50 -41.70 -4.02
N SER A 281 -17.11 -40.54 -3.80
CA SER A 281 -16.53 -39.23 -4.08
C SER A 281 -15.32 -38.95 -3.19
N SER A 282 -14.15 -39.38 -3.64
CA SER A 282 -12.86 -39.07 -3.03
C SER A 282 -12.73 -37.55 -2.88
N LEU A 283 -12.76 -37.07 -1.63
CA LEU A 283 -12.57 -35.66 -1.29
C LEU A 283 -11.10 -35.26 -1.51
N MET A 284 -10.73 -35.08 -2.78
CA MET A 284 -9.42 -34.53 -3.14
C MET A 284 -9.30 -33.11 -2.60
N MET A 285 -8.52 -32.95 -1.54
CA MET A 285 -8.28 -31.67 -0.90
C MET A 285 -7.57 -30.72 -1.88
N ASP A 286 -8.17 -29.55 -2.13
CA ASP A 286 -7.56 -28.47 -2.90
C ASP A 286 -6.16 -28.15 -2.31
N PRO A 287 -5.06 -28.41 -3.04
CA PRO A 287 -3.70 -28.31 -2.52
C PRO A 287 -3.27 -26.86 -2.27
N ASN A 288 -4.13 -25.87 -2.57
CA ASN A 288 -3.92 -24.46 -2.27
C ASN A 288 -4.53 -24.06 -0.92
N VAL A 289 -5.45 -24.84 -0.34
CA VAL A 289 -5.99 -24.58 1.01
C VAL A 289 -4.86 -24.70 2.03
N MET A 290 -4.62 -23.60 2.74
CA MET A 290 -3.60 -23.51 3.79
C MET A 290 -4.24 -23.65 5.18
N PHE A 291 -5.42 -23.05 5.38
CA PHE A 291 -6.15 -23.07 6.64
C PHE A 291 -7.67 -23.13 6.40
N ARG A 292 -8.38 -23.75 7.33
CA ARG A 292 -9.81 -23.48 7.58
C ARG A 292 -9.91 -22.71 8.89
N VAL A 293 -10.79 -21.72 8.92
CA VAL A 293 -10.95 -20.80 10.04
C VAL A 293 -12.44 -20.60 10.31
N SER A 294 -12.83 -20.62 11.58
CA SER A 294 -14.16 -20.22 12.07
C SER A 294 -14.02 -19.04 13.02
N GLN A 295 -14.96 -18.10 12.97
CA GLN A 295 -14.98 -16.86 13.75
C GLN A 295 -16.23 -16.82 14.64
N SER A 296 -16.07 -16.39 15.89
CA SER A 296 -17.17 -16.15 16.83
C SER A 296 -18.10 -15.02 16.37
N GLY A 297 -19.37 -15.06 16.80
CA GLY A 297 -20.30 -13.93 16.64
C GLY A 297 -20.14 -12.88 17.74
N ASP A 298 -19.54 -13.30 18.84
CA ASP A 298 -19.53 -12.72 20.18
C ASP A 298 -18.10 -12.75 20.78
N ALA A 299 -17.95 -12.31 22.04
CA ALA A 299 -16.67 -12.24 22.73
C ALA A 299 -16.49 -13.31 23.84
N THR A 300 -17.05 -14.51 23.71
CA THR A 300 -16.87 -15.60 24.71
C THR A 300 -15.79 -16.64 24.39
N CYS A 301 -15.39 -16.79 23.13
CA CYS A 301 -14.59 -17.93 22.62
C CYS A 301 -15.21 -19.33 22.81
N ASN A 302 -16.46 -19.45 23.30
CA ASN A 302 -17.06 -20.73 23.66
C ASN A 302 -17.73 -21.44 22.48
N GLY A 303 -17.78 -22.77 22.51
CA GLY A 303 -18.55 -23.60 21.57
C GLY A 303 -18.05 -23.64 20.11
N LEU A 304 -16.96 -22.93 19.79
CA LEU A 304 -16.47 -22.77 18.41
C LEU A 304 -15.87 -24.07 17.86
N SER A 305 -16.29 -24.46 16.65
CA SER A 305 -15.69 -25.56 15.89
C SER A 305 -15.04 -25.03 14.60
N ILE A 306 -14.19 -25.83 13.96
CA ILE A 306 -13.54 -25.44 12.68
C ILE A 306 -14.57 -25.24 11.55
N LEU A 307 -15.76 -25.87 11.67
CA LEU A 307 -16.82 -25.86 10.66
C LEU A 307 -18.06 -25.06 11.10
N GLU A 308 -18.07 -24.52 12.33
CA GLU A 308 -19.25 -23.93 12.95
C GLU A 308 -18.88 -22.66 13.74
N GLY A 309 -19.62 -21.58 13.49
CA GLY A 309 -19.37 -20.24 14.01
C GLY A 309 -20.12 -19.19 13.18
N SER A 310 -20.04 -17.91 13.57
CA SER A 310 -20.76 -16.83 12.89
C SER A 310 -20.25 -16.57 11.46
N ARG A 311 -18.95 -16.78 11.22
CA ARG A 311 -18.37 -16.80 9.88
C ARG A 311 -17.37 -17.94 9.76
N THR A 312 -17.51 -18.79 8.74
CA THR A 312 -16.50 -19.79 8.37
C THR A 312 -15.76 -19.35 7.11
N MET A 313 -14.46 -19.66 7.04
CA MET A 313 -13.56 -19.15 6.00
C MET A 313 -12.55 -20.21 5.56
N THR A 314 -12.27 -20.30 4.27
CA THR A 314 -11.24 -21.21 3.72
C THR A 314 -10.11 -20.38 3.11
N PHE A 315 -8.99 -20.28 3.83
CA PHE A 315 -7.81 -19.52 3.41
C PHE A 315 -6.96 -20.36 2.45
N ARG A 316 -6.79 -19.86 1.24
CA ARG A 316 -5.97 -20.43 0.17
C ARG A 316 -4.73 -19.58 -0.06
N ARG A 317 -3.66 -20.24 -0.49
CA ARG A 317 -2.50 -19.56 -1.08
C ARG A 317 -2.97 -18.86 -2.36
N VAL A 318 -2.74 -17.55 -2.48
CA VAL A 318 -2.88 -16.85 -3.76
C VAL A 318 -1.95 -17.53 -4.76
N GLN A 319 -2.45 -17.91 -5.95
CA GLN A 319 -1.56 -18.41 -7.00
C GLN A 319 -0.48 -17.36 -7.26
N ALA A 320 0.79 -17.79 -7.30
CA ALA A 320 1.88 -16.85 -7.53
C ALA A 320 1.61 -16.12 -8.86
N PRO A 321 1.54 -14.77 -8.88
CA PRO A 321 1.37 -14.04 -10.13
C PRO A 321 2.53 -14.38 -11.06
N LYS A 322 2.29 -14.28 -12.38
CA LYS A 322 3.36 -14.47 -13.38
C LYS A 322 4.55 -13.58 -13.00
N PRO A 323 5.80 -14.07 -13.13
CA PRO A 323 6.99 -13.34 -12.67
C PRO A 323 7.03 -11.92 -13.24
N CYS A 324 6.71 -10.96 -12.38
CA CYS A 324 6.58 -9.55 -12.71
C CYS A 324 7.86 -8.89 -12.24
N HIS A 325 8.77 -8.61 -13.17
CA HIS A 325 10.07 -8.03 -12.88
C HIS A 325 10.18 -6.62 -13.46
N PHE A 326 10.74 -5.69 -12.70
CA PHE A 326 10.99 -4.34 -13.21
C PHE A 326 12.00 -4.37 -14.37
N PRO A 327 11.88 -3.48 -15.38
CA PRO A 327 12.85 -3.42 -16.47
C PRO A 327 14.29 -3.25 -15.97
N SER A 328 15.25 -3.91 -16.62
CA SER A 328 16.66 -3.88 -16.20
C SER A 328 17.24 -2.46 -16.16
N TRP A 329 16.79 -1.56 -17.05
CA TRP A 329 17.23 -0.16 -17.06
C TRP A 329 16.85 0.61 -15.78
N LEU A 330 15.75 0.23 -15.11
CA LEU A 330 15.33 0.83 -13.84
C LEU A 330 16.17 0.31 -12.67
N GLN A 331 16.67 -0.92 -12.78
CA GLN A 331 17.50 -1.59 -11.79
C GLN A 331 19.01 -1.29 -11.92
N ILE A 332 19.44 -0.51 -12.94
CA ILE A 332 20.82 -0.01 -13.08
C ILE A 332 21.26 0.77 -11.82
N HIS A 333 20.31 1.46 -11.18
CA HIS A 333 20.50 2.10 -9.88
C HIS A 333 19.53 1.45 -8.88
N PRO A 334 20.02 0.83 -7.78
CA PRO A 334 19.16 0.16 -6.80
C PRO A 334 18.35 1.16 -5.95
N GLN A 335 18.76 2.43 -5.95
CA GLN A 335 18.10 3.52 -5.24
C GLN A 335 18.01 4.76 -6.13
N TRP A 336 16.87 5.43 -6.05
CA TRP A 336 16.57 6.69 -6.72
C TRP A 336 16.00 7.67 -5.68
N HIS A 337 16.25 8.97 -5.86
CA HIS A 337 15.82 10.01 -4.92
C HIS A 337 15.05 11.11 -5.62
N THR A 338 14.10 11.73 -4.93
CA THR A 338 13.50 13.01 -5.33
C THR A 338 14.55 14.13 -5.37
N LEU A 339 14.25 15.23 -6.07
CA LEU A 339 15.20 16.35 -6.19
C LEU A 339 15.48 17.02 -4.84
N ASP A 340 14.50 17.04 -3.95
CA ASP A 340 14.59 17.54 -2.57
C ASP A 340 15.23 16.56 -1.57
N LEU A 341 15.61 15.35 -2.02
CA LEU A 341 16.13 14.22 -1.25
C LEU A 341 15.21 13.67 -0.14
N ARG A 342 13.97 14.14 0.01
CA ARG A 342 13.05 13.68 1.08
C ARG A 342 12.52 12.27 0.87
N SER A 343 12.40 11.81 -0.37
CA SER A 343 11.89 10.46 -0.66
C SER A 343 12.89 9.64 -1.45
N THR A 344 13.17 8.44 -0.93
CA THR A 344 14.05 7.46 -1.58
C THR A 344 13.21 6.26 -2.04
N PHE A 345 13.36 5.91 -3.32
CA PHE A 345 12.70 4.81 -4.02
C PHE A 345 13.76 3.74 -4.28
N SER A 346 13.72 2.64 -3.53
CA SER A 346 14.63 1.50 -3.71
C SER A 346 13.93 0.40 -4.50
N PHE A 347 14.53 -0.03 -5.61
CA PHE A 347 13.99 -1.09 -6.46
C PHE A 347 14.83 -2.36 -6.33
N ASP A 348 14.12 -3.47 -6.15
CA ASP A 348 14.58 -4.85 -6.26
C ASP A 348 13.75 -5.54 -7.36
N SER A 349 14.28 -6.61 -7.95
CA SER A 349 13.70 -7.51 -8.95
C SER A 349 12.18 -7.40 -9.18
N SER A 350 11.37 -7.60 -8.14
CA SER A 350 9.91 -7.47 -8.16
C SER A 350 9.33 -6.52 -7.09
N ASN A 351 10.17 -5.85 -6.30
CA ASN A 351 9.75 -5.06 -5.13
C ASN A 351 10.23 -3.60 -5.21
N LEU A 352 9.37 -2.66 -4.85
CA LEU A 352 9.68 -1.25 -4.65
C LEU A 352 9.45 -0.90 -3.17
N LYS A 353 10.44 -0.27 -2.54
CA LYS A 353 10.32 0.33 -1.20
C LYS A 353 10.51 1.83 -1.30
N VAL A 354 9.49 2.59 -0.94
CA VAL A 354 9.55 4.05 -0.82
C VAL A 354 9.69 4.41 0.65
N THR A 355 10.69 5.21 0.99
CA THR A 355 10.92 5.75 2.34
C THR A 355 10.95 7.27 2.29
N ASN A 356 9.99 7.91 2.95
CA ASN A 356 9.95 9.36 3.09
C ASN A 356 10.56 9.77 4.43
N SER A 357 11.70 10.46 4.41
CA SER A 357 12.30 11.06 5.60
C SER A 357 11.64 12.41 5.88
N SER A 358 10.74 12.41 6.87
CA SER A 358 10.30 13.65 7.53
C SER A 358 11.50 14.28 8.25
N SER A 359 12.26 15.12 7.55
CA SER A 359 13.25 16.00 8.17
C SER A 359 12.53 16.83 9.25
N PRO A 360 12.99 16.84 10.51
CA PRO A 360 12.47 17.76 11.50
C PRO A 360 12.55 19.18 10.94
N SER A 361 11.45 19.94 11.00
CA SER A 361 11.57 21.39 10.89
C SER A 361 12.43 21.86 12.07
N PRO A 362 13.42 22.74 11.86
CA PRO A 362 14.24 23.26 12.95
C PRO A 362 13.35 24.15 13.84
N SER A 363 12.79 23.53 14.88
CA SER A 363 12.04 24.23 15.92
C SER A 363 13.01 25.04 16.77
N PHE A 364 12.55 26.19 17.26
CA PHE A 364 13.37 27.23 17.90
C PHE A 364 13.93 26.83 19.29
N GLY A 365 13.90 25.54 19.65
CA GLY A 365 14.23 25.00 20.98
C GLY A 365 15.64 24.41 21.12
N ASP A 366 16.27 23.93 20.05
CA ASP A 366 17.55 23.21 20.09
C ASP A 366 18.78 24.09 20.45
N PHE A 367 18.57 25.36 20.81
CA PHE A 367 19.64 26.28 21.19
C PHE A 367 20.09 26.14 22.66
N PHE A 368 19.37 25.37 23.49
CA PHE A 368 19.73 25.09 24.89
C PHE A 368 19.93 23.60 25.11
N GLY A 369 21.19 23.14 24.94
CA GLY A 369 21.57 21.76 25.20
C GLY A 369 21.43 21.38 26.68
N SER A 370 20.58 20.40 26.98
CA SER A 370 20.46 19.80 28.31
C SER A 370 21.25 18.50 28.40
N VAL A 371 21.85 18.24 29.56
CA VAL A 371 22.74 17.08 29.79
C VAL A 371 21.95 15.92 30.38
N GLY A 372 22.05 14.75 29.72
CA GLY A 372 21.76 13.45 30.33
C GLY A 372 20.35 12.89 30.14
N SER A 373 20.18 12.08 29.10
CA SER A 373 19.16 11.02 29.04
C SER A 373 19.66 9.86 28.16
N GLU A 374 19.09 8.67 28.37
CA GLU A 374 19.49 7.42 27.70
C GLU A 374 19.22 7.43 26.18
N PRO A 375 19.85 6.52 25.39
CA PRO A 375 19.62 6.40 23.95
C PRO A 375 18.18 5.97 23.60
N VAL A 376 17.29 6.95 23.54
CA VAL A 376 15.95 6.81 22.96
C VAL A 376 16.09 6.27 21.53
N SER A 377 15.46 5.13 21.27
CA SER A 377 15.53 4.47 19.96
C SER A 377 15.04 5.41 18.86
N PRO A 378 15.69 5.49 17.69
CA PRO A 378 15.34 6.45 16.64
C PRO A 378 14.06 6.06 15.90
N SER A 379 12.91 6.20 16.55
CA SER A 379 11.56 6.22 15.98
C SER A 379 11.32 7.48 15.14
N SER A 380 12.28 7.78 14.27
CA SER A 380 12.08 8.63 13.11
C SER A 380 10.82 8.19 12.39
N ASN A 381 9.89 9.12 12.15
CA ASN A 381 8.59 8.85 11.53
C ASN A 381 8.73 8.66 10.01
N ILE A 382 9.62 7.75 9.60
CA ILE A 382 9.84 7.37 8.21
C ILE A 382 8.58 6.65 7.73
N LEU A 383 7.73 7.40 7.02
CA LEU A 383 6.59 6.83 6.34
C LEU A 383 7.13 5.90 5.24
N THR A 384 6.84 4.61 5.41
CA THR A 384 7.25 3.55 4.49
C THR A 384 6.06 3.04 3.71
N MET A 385 6.22 2.97 2.39
CA MET A 385 5.32 2.26 1.48
C MET A 385 6.12 1.16 0.81
N THR A 386 5.66 -0.08 0.94
CA THR A 386 6.17 -1.20 0.16
C THR A 386 5.22 -1.47 -1.00
N ALA A 387 5.76 -1.97 -2.10
CA ALA A 387 5.05 -2.26 -3.31
C ALA A 387 5.66 -3.50 -3.99
N SER A 388 4.83 -4.36 -4.55
CA SER A 388 5.26 -5.49 -5.37
C SER A 388 4.64 -5.41 -6.77
N CYS A 389 5.41 -5.81 -7.77
CA CYS A 389 4.98 -5.90 -9.16
C CYS A 389 3.87 -6.96 -9.28
N SER A 390 2.64 -6.54 -9.60
CA SER A 390 1.51 -7.45 -9.76
C SER A 390 1.29 -7.86 -11.23
N GLN A 391 1.39 -6.88 -12.14
CA GLN A 391 1.25 -7.10 -13.58
C GLN A 391 1.90 -5.94 -14.35
N ILE A 392 2.57 -6.23 -15.47
CA ILE A 392 2.97 -5.24 -16.47
C ILE A 392 1.86 -5.18 -17.53
N LEU A 393 1.43 -3.98 -17.92
CA LEU A 393 0.41 -3.76 -18.95
C LEU A 393 1.03 -3.33 -20.28
N GLU A 394 1.93 -2.35 -20.24
CA GLU A 394 2.69 -1.87 -21.39
C GLU A 394 4.17 -1.81 -21.02
N SER A 395 5.04 -2.23 -21.94
CA SER A 395 6.47 -1.95 -21.87
C SER A 395 6.95 -1.62 -23.27
N SER A 396 7.30 -0.36 -23.51
CA SER A 396 8.16 -0.05 -24.66
C SER A 396 9.57 -0.58 -24.34
N ALA A 397 10.35 -0.92 -25.37
CA ALA A 397 11.57 -1.69 -25.20
C ALA A 397 12.72 -0.92 -24.49
N SER A 398 12.63 0.41 -24.41
CA SER A 398 13.70 1.29 -23.92
C SER A 398 13.27 2.26 -22.81
N ASP A 399 12.09 2.91 -22.94
CA ASP A 399 11.88 4.22 -22.31
C ASP A 399 10.59 4.40 -21.49
N ARG A 400 9.60 3.50 -21.55
CA ARG A 400 8.37 3.60 -20.74
C ARG A 400 7.81 2.24 -20.36
N VAL A 401 7.44 2.09 -19.09
CA VAL A 401 6.71 0.93 -18.57
C VAL A 401 5.48 1.38 -17.78
N ARG A 402 4.34 0.73 -18.01
CA ARG A 402 3.07 0.92 -17.30
C ARG A 402 2.69 -0.40 -16.63
N LEU A 403 2.52 -0.37 -15.31
CA LEU A 403 2.34 -1.56 -14.48
C LEU A 403 1.37 -1.33 -13.33
N ILE A 404 0.82 -2.41 -12.80
CA ILE A 404 0.03 -2.44 -11.58
C ILE A 404 0.93 -2.89 -10.44
N LEU A 405 1.08 -2.04 -9.43
CA LEU A 405 1.71 -2.37 -8.16
C LEU A 405 0.65 -2.78 -7.14
N HIS A 406 0.85 -3.88 -6.43
CA HIS A 406 0.17 -4.13 -5.16
C HIS A 406 0.97 -3.44 -4.06
N THR A 407 0.33 -2.56 -3.28
CA THR A 407 1.03 -1.62 -2.40
C THR A 407 0.47 -1.62 -0.99
N THR A 408 1.34 -1.40 -0.01
CA THR A 408 1.01 -1.43 1.41
C THR A 408 1.72 -0.27 2.13
N SER A 409 0.95 0.55 2.85
CA SER A 409 1.48 1.58 3.75
C SER A 409 0.71 1.58 5.07
N GLY A 410 1.37 1.26 6.19
CA GLY A 410 0.68 1.01 7.46
C GLY A 410 -0.23 -0.22 7.37
N CYS A 411 -1.54 -0.04 7.51
CA CYS A 411 -2.56 -1.07 7.22
C CYS A 411 -3.38 -0.77 5.95
N HIS A 412 -3.01 0.24 5.15
CA HIS A 412 -3.66 0.50 3.86
C HIS A 412 -2.97 -0.32 2.77
N SER A 413 -3.58 -1.44 2.39
CA SER A 413 -3.17 -2.26 1.24
C SER A 413 -4.10 -2.06 0.05
N GLY A 414 -3.58 -2.19 -1.17
CA GLY A 414 -4.37 -2.06 -2.40
C GLY A 414 -3.53 -1.91 -3.67
N TYR A 415 -4.17 -2.05 -4.83
CA TYR A 415 -3.54 -1.96 -6.14
C TYR A 415 -3.49 -0.51 -6.64
N MET A 416 -2.44 -0.12 -7.35
CA MET A 416 -2.37 1.18 -8.03
C MET A 416 -1.64 1.08 -9.36
N CYS A 417 -2.16 1.79 -10.37
CA CYS A 417 -1.45 1.94 -11.63
C CYS A 417 -0.24 2.86 -11.43
N THR A 418 0.89 2.47 -12.01
CA THR A 418 2.14 3.21 -11.97
C THR A 418 2.73 3.23 -13.38
N GLU A 419 3.07 4.43 -13.84
CA GLU A 419 3.83 4.61 -15.08
C GLU A 419 5.21 5.17 -14.76
N ILE A 420 6.24 4.57 -15.35
CA ILE A 420 7.64 4.98 -15.18
C ILE A 420 8.20 5.31 -16.56
N ILE A 421 8.62 6.55 -16.72
CA ILE A 421 9.23 7.09 -17.95
C ILE A 421 10.71 7.29 -17.68
N ARG A 422 11.55 6.78 -18.58
CA ARG A 422 12.98 7.02 -18.58
C ARG A 422 13.27 8.29 -19.36
N ARG A 423 13.90 9.29 -18.72
CA ARG A 423 14.40 10.50 -19.39
C ARG A 423 15.88 10.39 -19.72
N ASP A 424 16.61 9.65 -18.90
CA ASP A 424 18.03 9.37 -19.06
C ASP A 424 18.40 8.03 -18.37
N SER A 425 19.68 7.62 -18.40
CA SER A 425 20.16 6.47 -17.60
C SER A 425 20.13 6.73 -16.09
N HIS A 426 20.17 8.00 -15.67
CA HIS A 426 20.18 8.46 -14.27
C HIS A 426 19.07 9.48 -13.96
N ILE A 427 18.07 9.62 -14.85
CA ILE A 427 16.86 10.43 -14.63
C ILE A 427 15.64 9.64 -15.10
N ILE A 428 14.66 9.47 -14.20
CA ILE A 428 13.36 8.88 -14.51
C ILE A 428 12.25 9.78 -13.98
N GLU A 429 11.03 9.58 -14.46
CA GLU A 429 9.83 10.18 -13.89
C GLU A 429 8.81 9.09 -13.61
N ILE A 430 8.10 9.23 -12.49
CA ILE A 430 7.07 8.27 -12.07
C ILE A 430 5.74 9.00 -11.84
N GLN A 431 4.67 8.46 -12.40
CA GLN A 431 3.29 8.86 -12.13
C GLN A 431 2.58 7.71 -11.41
N MET A 432 1.80 8.05 -10.38
CA MET A 432 1.18 7.10 -9.47
C MET A 432 -0.31 7.41 -9.30
N GLY A 433 -1.16 6.45 -9.64
CA GLY A 433 -2.62 6.57 -9.51
C GLY A 433 -3.14 6.43 -8.08
N SER A 434 -4.45 6.60 -7.91
CA SER A 434 -5.14 6.28 -6.66
C SER A 434 -5.10 4.78 -6.36
N ARG A 435 -5.11 4.40 -5.08
CA ARG A 435 -5.22 3.00 -4.67
C ARG A 435 -6.65 2.47 -4.79
N THR A 436 -6.77 1.27 -5.33
CA THR A 436 -8.00 0.53 -5.61
C THR A 436 -7.99 -0.83 -4.92
N ARG A 437 -9.16 -1.47 -4.80
CA ARG A 437 -9.29 -2.77 -4.12
C ARG A 437 -9.00 -3.98 -5.01
N ARG A 438 -8.94 -3.79 -6.33
CA ARG A 438 -8.66 -4.85 -7.31
C ARG A 438 -7.68 -4.38 -8.38
N ALA A 439 -7.00 -5.33 -8.99
CA ALA A 439 -6.03 -5.04 -10.05
C ALA A 439 -6.71 -4.50 -11.32
N GLU A 440 -7.91 -4.99 -11.67
CA GLU A 440 -8.64 -4.50 -12.86
C GLU A 440 -8.99 -3.00 -12.78
N ASP A 441 -9.36 -2.51 -11.60
CA ASP A 441 -9.75 -1.12 -11.36
C ASP A 441 -8.56 -0.14 -11.43
N ALA A 442 -7.35 -0.63 -11.12
CA ALA A 442 -6.21 0.21 -10.76
C ALA A 442 -5.81 1.21 -11.86
N CYS A 443 -5.85 0.78 -13.12
CA CYS A 443 -5.52 1.58 -14.31
C CYS A 443 -6.76 2.11 -15.05
N HIS A 444 -7.96 2.04 -14.45
CA HIS A 444 -9.16 2.68 -15.01
C HIS A 444 -9.04 4.21 -14.95
N LEU A 445 -9.69 4.93 -15.87
CA LEU A 445 -9.55 6.40 -16.02
C LEU A 445 -9.91 7.21 -14.76
N SER A 446 -10.78 6.67 -13.90
CA SER A 446 -11.14 7.23 -12.59
C SER A 446 -10.00 7.18 -11.56
N SER A 447 -9.05 6.25 -11.75
CA SER A 447 -8.02 5.88 -10.78
C SER A 447 -6.61 6.20 -11.27
N PHE A 448 -6.42 6.23 -12.60
CA PHE A 448 -5.20 6.69 -13.25
C PHE A 448 -5.56 7.56 -14.47
N ASN A 449 -5.43 8.88 -14.31
CA ASN A 449 -5.54 9.83 -15.43
C ASN A 449 -4.17 10.49 -15.64
N GLN A 450 -3.44 10.01 -16.66
CA GLN A 450 -2.08 10.43 -17.01
C GLN A 450 -1.92 11.95 -17.19
N SER A 451 -2.97 12.66 -17.64
CA SER A 451 -2.96 14.10 -17.85
C SER A 451 -3.16 14.93 -16.57
N LEU A 452 -3.64 14.32 -15.48
CA LEU A 452 -3.91 14.99 -14.20
C LEU A 452 -2.94 14.58 -13.09
N LEU A 453 -2.25 13.46 -13.23
CA LEU A 453 -1.32 12.96 -12.21
C LEU A 453 0.02 13.73 -12.25
N PRO A 454 0.55 14.19 -11.11
CA PRO A 454 1.83 14.88 -11.08
C PRO A 454 2.98 13.92 -11.41
N TYR A 455 3.90 14.38 -12.25
CA TYR A 455 5.20 13.73 -12.43
C TYR A 455 6.05 13.91 -11.17
N ILE A 456 6.58 12.81 -10.65
CA ILE A 456 7.64 12.82 -9.63
C ILE A 456 8.95 12.49 -10.35
N THR A 457 9.83 13.48 -10.49
CA THR A 457 11.15 13.29 -11.08
C THR A 457 12.09 12.65 -10.05
N LEU A 458 12.70 11.52 -10.42
CA LEU A 458 13.66 10.80 -9.59
C LEU A 458 15.01 10.67 -10.31
N VAL A 459 16.08 10.74 -9.55
CA VAL A 459 17.45 10.64 -10.06
C VAL A 459 18.30 9.71 -9.22
N SER A 460 19.40 9.20 -9.80
CA SER A 460 20.32 8.33 -9.07
C SER A 460 21.06 9.09 -7.94
N PRO A 461 21.78 8.40 -7.03
CA PRO A 461 22.52 9.06 -5.95
C PRO A 461 23.64 9.97 -6.49
N THR A 462 24.30 9.52 -7.55
CA THR A 462 25.44 10.17 -8.21
C THR A 462 25.16 10.31 -9.73
N PRO A 463 24.26 11.21 -10.15
CA PRO A 463 23.96 11.40 -11.57
C PRO A 463 25.21 11.92 -12.28
N SER A 464 25.56 11.32 -13.41
CA SER A 464 26.71 11.77 -14.20
C SER A 464 26.45 13.18 -14.75
N ARG A 465 27.52 13.86 -15.18
CA ARG A 465 27.40 15.21 -15.74
C ARG A 465 27.29 15.13 -17.26
N LYS A 466 26.47 16.01 -17.84
CA LYS A 466 26.22 16.08 -19.28
C LYS A 466 26.24 17.51 -19.79
N LYS A 467 26.40 17.63 -21.11
CA LYS A 467 26.34 18.90 -21.85
C LYS A 467 25.00 19.60 -21.56
N CYS A 468 25.06 20.85 -21.13
CA CYS A 468 23.86 21.68 -20.93
C CYS A 468 23.16 21.97 -22.28
N PRO A 469 21.82 22.12 -22.31
CA PRO A 469 21.10 22.68 -23.45
C PRO A 469 21.42 24.17 -23.64
N SER A 470 20.97 24.76 -24.77
CA SER A 470 20.97 26.21 -25.03
C SER A 470 22.26 26.95 -24.63
N MET A 471 23.40 26.46 -25.13
CA MET A 471 24.72 26.98 -24.77
C MET A 471 24.94 28.41 -25.31
N GLY A 472 25.31 29.34 -24.44
CA GLY A 472 25.44 30.75 -24.80
C GLY A 472 25.66 31.66 -23.59
N ARG A 473 25.69 32.96 -23.84
CA ARG A 473 25.67 34.03 -22.84
C ARG A 473 24.35 34.76 -22.96
N PHE A 474 23.69 35.05 -21.84
CA PHE A 474 22.39 35.73 -21.85
C PHE A 474 22.34 36.81 -20.76
N GLY A 475 21.77 37.97 -21.10
CA GLY A 475 21.53 39.08 -20.17
C GLY A 475 20.20 38.90 -19.44
N VAL A 476 20.16 39.15 -18.13
CA VAL A 476 18.97 38.88 -17.30
C VAL A 476 18.01 40.08 -17.32
N THR A 477 16.72 39.80 -17.53
CA THR A 477 15.64 40.79 -17.56
C THR A 477 14.47 40.34 -16.67
N GLY A 478 14.12 41.16 -15.68
CA GLY A 478 13.04 40.88 -14.72
C GLY A 478 13.30 39.65 -13.86
N LEU A 479 14.12 39.79 -12.82
CA LEU A 479 14.39 38.73 -11.84
C LEU A 479 13.30 38.71 -10.75
N SER A 480 12.74 37.54 -10.50
CA SER A 480 11.83 37.21 -9.40
C SER A 480 12.42 36.08 -8.55
N ARG A 481 12.28 36.18 -7.24
CA ARG A 481 12.72 35.18 -6.27
C ARG A 481 11.62 34.94 -5.25
N GLU A 482 11.18 33.68 -5.12
CA GLU A 482 10.04 33.30 -4.26
C GLU A 482 8.77 34.15 -4.52
N GLY A 483 8.56 34.58 -5.77
CA GLY A 483 7.45 35.45 -6.18
C GLY A 483 7.63 36.95 -5.92
N ARG A 484 8.77 37.38 -5.38
CA ARG A 484 9.12 38.81 -5.20
C ARG A 484 10.07 39.29 -6.30
N LEU A 485 9.74 40.41 -6.93
CA LEU A 485 10.63 41.07 -7.89
C LEU A 485 11.88 41.62 -7.19
N VAL A 486 13.06 41.24 -7.68
CA VAL A 486 14.36 41.71 -7.18
C VAL A 486 14.69 43.02 -7.89
N SER A 487 14.44 44.14 -7.21
CA SER A 487 14.64 45.48 -7.78
C SER A 487 16.11 45.92 -7.86
N ASP A 488 17.02 45.21 -7.18
CA ASP A 488 18.46 45.46 -7.23
C ASP A 488 19.22 44.15 -7.48
N ALA A 489 19.77 44.02 -8.69
CA ALA A 489 20.57 42.87 -9.10
C ALA A 489 21.96 42.82 -8.47
N CYS A 490 22.40 43.91 -7.82
CA CYS A 490 23.71 44.03 -7.20
C CYS A 490 23.76 43.51 -5.76
N SER A 491 22.66 43.62 -4.99
CA SER A 491 22.58 43.16 -3.60
C SER A 491 22.01 41.75 -3.43
N GLU A 492 20.93 41.39 -4.14
CA GLU A 492 20.26 40.07 -3.98
C GLU A 492 20.12 39.25 -5.28
N GLY A 493 20.62 39.75 -6.42
CA GLY A 493 20.41 39.17 -7.75
C GLY A 493 21.66 38.78 -8.55
N PHE A 494 21.46 38.67 -9.87
CA PHE A 494 22.50 38.37 -10.86
C PHE A 494 22.15 39.05 -12.20
N THR A 495 23.16 39.51 -12.93
CA THR A 495 23.02 40.34 -14.15
C THR A 495 23.13 39.54 -15.45
N SER A 496 23.89 38.45 -15.44
CA SER A 496 24.08 37.58 -16.60
C SER A 496 24.11 36.10 -16.24
N ILE A 497 23.73 35.26 -17.19
CA ILE A 497 23.86 33.80 -17.13
C ILE A 497 24.73 33.31 -18.27
N THR A 498 25.64 32.37 -17.98
CA THR A 498 26.44 31.68 -19.00
C THR A 498 26.19 30.18 -18.92
N VAL A 499 25.77 29.59 -20.04
CA VAL A 499 25.43 28.17 -20.13
C VAL A 499 26.49 27.48 -20.99
N GLY A 500 27.25 26.58 -20.38
CA GLY A 500 28.24 25.76 -21.06
C GLY A 500 29.58 26.44 -21.36
N CYS A 501 29.75 27.74 -21.07
CA CYS A 501 30.90 28.52 -21.55
C CYS A 501 32.23 28.28 -20.79
N ARG A 502 32.19 27.94 -19.50
CA ARG A 502 33.40 27.60 -18.71
C ARG A 502 33.76 26.12 -18.86
N ARG A 503 32.74 25.27 -18.84
CA ARG A 503 32.76 23.87 -19.25
C ARG A 503 31.41 23.53 -19.84
N HIS A 504 31.38 22.60 -20.78
CA HIS A 504 30.15 22.18 -21.45
C HIS A 504 29.07 21.63 -20.49
N ASP A 505 29.46 21.17 -19.29
CA ASP A 505 28.61 20.64 -18.22
C ASP A 505 28.18 21.66 -17.14
N THR A 506 28.51 22.95 -17.26
CA THR A 506 28.23 23.95 -16.20
C THR A 506 27.35 25.11 -16.65
N LEU A 507 26.42 25.50 -15.77
CA LEU A 507 25.61 26.71 -15.85
C LEU A 507 26.04 27.66 -14.73
N GLN A 508 26.26 28.94 -15.04
CA GLN A 508 26.74 29.94 -14.08
C GLN A 508 25.83 31.17 -14.05
N LEU A 509 25.48 31.64 -12.85
CA LEU A 509 24.82 32.92 -12.60
C LEU A 509 25.87 33.92 -12.10
N ARG A 510 25.97 35.08 -12.75
CA ARG A 510 27.02 36.08 -12.54
C ARG A 510 26.44 37.45 -12.20
N SER A 511 27.12 38.21 -11.35
CA SER A 511 26.73 39.59 -11.01
C SER A 511 27.95 40.50 -11.14
N GLU A 512 27.83 41.49 -12.03
CA GLU A 512 28.92 42.42 -12.35
C GLU A 512 29.15 43.48 -11.26
N CYS A 513 28.29 43.56 -10.25
CA CYS A 513 28.40 44.53 -9.16
C CYS A 513 29.17 44.02 -7.92
N ALA A 514 29.38 42.71 -7.80
CA ALA A 514 29.82 42.08 -6.56
C ALA A 514 31.32 41.76 -6.54
N ALA A 515 31.92 41.71 -5.35
CA ALA A 515 33.29 41.24 -5.15
C ALA A 515 33.51 39.75 -5.49
N LYS A 516 32.46 39.04 -5.92
CA LYS A 516 32.49 37.71 -6.52
C LYS A 516 31.68 37.72 -7.82
N ASP A 517 32.39 37.65 -8.94
CA ASP A 517 31.87 37.58 -10.30
C ASP A 517 30.83 36.46 -10.51
N VAL A 518 31.08 35.27 -9.94
CA VAL A 518 30.13 34.14 -9.98
C VAL A 518 29.36 34.06 -8.65
N VAL A 519 28.04 34.23 -8.73
CA VAL A 519 27.11 34.16 -7.59
C VAL A 519 26.69 32.71 -7.32
N ALA A 520 26.38 31.96 -8.38
CA ALA A 520 26.06 30.54 -8.31
C ALA A 520 26.62 29.77 -9.51
N GLU A 521 27.04 28.53 -9.28
CA GLU A 521 27.49 27.60 -10.32
C GLU A 521 26.80 26.25 -10.12
N TYR A 522 26.31 25.66 -11.22
CA TYR A 522 25.53 24.43 -11.24
C TYR A 522 26.15 23.44 -12.25
N SER A 523 26.15 22.14 -11.94
CA SER A 523 26.43 21.10 -12.94
C SER A 523 25.15 20.57 -13.57
N CYS A 524 25.12 20.51 -14.90
CA CYS A 524 24.06 19.90 -15.70
C CYS A 524 24.18 18.37 -15.68
N HIS A 525 23.07 17.67 -15.48
CA HIS A 525 23.03 16.20 -15.42
C HIS A 525 22.29 15.56 -16.59
N GLY A 526 21.20 16.18 -17.06
CA GLY A 526 20.45 15.73 -18.22
C GLY A 526 19.22 16.61 -18.43
N TRP A 527 18.66 16.57 -19.64
CA TRP A 527 17.55 17.41 -20.03
C TRP A 527 16.67 16.72 -21.09
N TRP A 528 15.44 17.19 -21.22
CA TRP A 528 14.49 16.79 -22.26
C TRP A 528 13.53 17.95 -22.57
N GLU A 529 12.76 17.84 -23.64
CA GLU A 529 11.78 18.84 -24.05
C GLU A 529 10.40 18.20 -24.27
N GLU A 530 9.33 18.91 -23.90
CA GLU A 530 7.95 18.54 -24.18
C GLU A 530 7.17 19.80 -24.58
N HIS A 531 6.54 19.79 -25.76
CA HIS A 531 5.66 20.87 -26.25
C HIS A 531 6.28 22.28 -26.23
N GLY A 532 7.58 22.41 -26.56
CA GLY A 532 8.30 23.70 -26.52
C GLY A 532 8.77 24.14 -25.14
N VAL A 533 8.65 23.28 -24.12
CA VAL A 533 9.18 23.51 -22.77
C VAL A 533 10.30 22.52 -22.47
N SER A 534 11.49 23.04 -22.21
CA SER A 534 12.67 22.29 -21.80
C SER A 534 12.76 22.13 -20.28
N TYR A 535 13.22 20.96 -19.84
CA TYR A 535 13.43 20.59 -18.44
C TYR A 535 14.89 20.16 -18.26
N LEU A 536 15.62 20.80 -17.35
CA LEU A 536 17.06 20.57 -17.11
C LEU A 536 17.32 20.28 -15.64
N ILE A 537 17.90 19.10 -15.35
CA ILE A 537 18.30 18.72 -14.00
C ILE A 537 19.71 19.22 -13.69
N THR A 538 19.84 19.91 -12.55
CA THR A 538 21.10 20.46 -12.05
C THR A 538 21.37 20.16 -10.58
N THR A 539 22.64 20.16 -10.20
CA THR A 539 23.10 20.18 -8.79
C THR A 539 23.96 21.43 -8.57
N PRO A 540 23.76 22.22 -7.49
CA PRO A 540 24.62 23.36 -7.17
C PRO A 540 26.03 22.90 -6.77
N LEU A 541 27.06 23.61 -7.22
CA LEU A 541 28.47 23.36 -6.87
C LEU A 541 28.97 24.19 -5.67
N SER A 542 28.17 25.13 -5.16
CA SER A 542 28.51 25.95 -3.99
C SER A 542 28.19 25.23 -2.67
N ARG A 543 29.13 25.25 -1.73
CA ARG A 543 29.11 24.48 -0.46
C ARG A 543 28.10 24.93 0.61
N GLN A 544 27.23 25.91 0.34
CA GLN A 544 26.36 26.53 1.35
C GLN A 544 24.92 25.99 1.39
N SER A 545 24.59 24.93 0.65
CA SER A 545 23.30 24.23 0.77
C SER A 545 23.49 22.71 0.72
N GLY A 546 22.61 21.98 1.43
CA GLY A 546 22.64 20.52 1.62
C GLY A 546 22.24 19.69 0.41
N ALA A 547 22.72 20.05 -0.79
CA ALA A 547 22.62 19.28 -2.03
C ALA A 547 21.20 18.89 -2.50
N SER A 548 20.16 19.68 -2.19
CA SER A 548 18.93 19.68 -2.99
C SER A 548 19.25 20.00 -4.45
N ARG A 549 18.67 19.21 -5.36
CA ARG A 549 18.82 19.36 -6.81
C ARG A 549 17.69 20.24 -7.35
N TYR A 550 17.90 20.83 -8.52
CA TYR A 550 16.92 21.75 -9.12
C TYR A 550 16.57 21.32 -10.54
N CYS A 551 15.27 21.28 -10.83
CA CYS A 551 14.75 21.30 -12.19
C CYS A 551 14.64 22.75 -12.64
N PHE A 552 15.44 23.14 -13.64
CA PHE A 552 15.22 24.37 -14.39
C PHE A 552 14.25 24.07 -15.53
N ILE A 553 13.12 24.76 -15.52
CA ILE A 553 12.06 24.69 -16.52
C ILE A 553 12.18 25.96 -17.36
N PHE A 554 12.30 25.83 -18.67
CA PHE A 554 12.45 27.00 -19.54
C PHE A 554 11.81 26.82 -20.92
N ARG A 555 11.46 27.94 -21.55
CA ARG A 555 10.93 27.97 -22.92
C ARG A 555 11.43 29.20 -23.66
N GLU A 556 11.43 29.13 -24.98
CA GLU A 556 11.77 30.25 -25.86
C GLU A 556 10.51 30.99 -26.31
N VAL A 557 10.55 32.32 -26.30
CA VAL A 557 9.42 33.20 -26.66
C VAL A 557 9.93 34.34 -27.55
N PRO A 558 9.24 34.67 -28.67
CA PRO A 558 9.58 35.85 -29.47
C PRO A 558 9.43 37.15 -28.68
N SER A 559 10.37 38.09 -28.83
CA SER A 559 10.26 39.41 -28.22
C SER A 559 9.16 40.24 -28.91
N LEU A 560 8.32 40.94 -28.14
CA LEU A 560 7.24 41.78 -28.72
C LEU A 560 7.78 42.87 -29.66
N SER A 561 9.02 43.32 -29.46
CA SER A 561 9.73 44.25 -30.35
C SER A 561 9.87 43.77 -31.81
N SER A 562 9.75 42.46 -32.06
CA SER A 562 9.75 41.86 -33.41
C SER A 562 8.38 41.90 -34.11
N LEU A 563 7.29 42.15 -33.37
CA LEU A 563 5.93 42.24 -33.91
C LEU A 563 5.56 43.67 -34.33
N GLU A 564 6.04 44.68 -33.60
CA GLU A 564 5.75 46.10 -33.90
C GLU A 564 6.55 46.65 -35.10
N SER A 565 7.67 46.02 -35.46
CA SER A 565 8.51 46.47 -36.58
C SER A 565 7.90 46.23 -37.96
N LYS A 566 6.83 45.40 -38.07
CA LYS A 566 6.17 45.05 -39.33
C LYS A 566 4.92 45.87 -39.67
N SER A 567 4.59 46.91 -38.90
CA SER A 567 3.34 47.69 -39.04
C SER A 567 3.55 49.19 -39.32
N ARG A 568 4.35 49.54 -40.35
CA ARG A 568 4.44 50.93 -40.86
C ARG A 568 4.05 51.09 -42.34
N ALA A 569 2.81 51.53 -42.52
CA ALA A 569 2.27 52.37 -43.59
C ALA A 569 2.36 51.91 -45.07
N ALA A 570 1.20 51.59 -45.63
CA ALA A 570 0.80 52.00 -46.98
C ALA A 570 -0.49 52.84 -46.88
N PRO A 571 -0.66 53.95 -47.63
CA PRO A 571 -1.78 54.87 -47.43
C PRO A 571 -2.98 54.65 -48.37
N GLY A 572 -4.20 54.75 -47.83
CA GLY A 572 -5.44 55.00 -48.59
C GLY A 572 -6.39 53.81 -48.77
N GLY A 573 -7.67 54.01 -48.43
CA GLY A 573 -8.78 53.06 -48.67
C GLY A 573 -9.78 52.98 -47.51
N GLU A 574 -11.05 53.29 -47.74
CA GLU A 574 -12.08 53.37 -46.70
C GLU A 574 -13.14 52.24 -46.75
N ARG A 575 -13.24 51.48 -45.64
CA ARG A 575 -14.47 50.84 -45.10
C ARG A 575 -15.12 49.71 -45.99
N PRO A 576 -16.21 49.03 -45.55
CA PRO A 576 -16.22 48.15 -44.37
C PRO A 576 -16.91 46.76 -44.54
N ILE A 577 -16.48 45.78 -43.74
CA ILE A 577 -17.26 44.67 -43.11
C ILE A 577 -18.26 43.85 -43.99
N HIS A 578 -17.97 42.56 -44.27
CA HIS A 578 -18.78 41.42 -43.74
C HIS A 578 -18.29 39.98 -44.08
N GLN A 579 -18.19 39.15 -43.03
CA GLN A 579 -18.69 37.76 -42.93
C GLN A 579 -17.95 36.54 -43.59
N LYS A 580 -18.03 35.42 -42.83
CA LYS A 580 -17.99 33.97 -43.16
C LYS A 580 -16.65 33.22 -43.15
N LEU A 581 -16.56 32.30 -42.18
CA LEU A 581 -15.77 31.07 -42.29
C LEU A 581 -16.26 30.24 -43.50
N LYS A 582 -15.34 29.56 -44.17
CA LYS A 582 -15.60 28.26 -44.81
C LYS A 582 -14.42 27.33 -44.56
N LEU A 583 -14.74 26.07 -44.26
CA LEU A 583 -13.80 24.97 -44.10
C LEU A 583 -13.88 24.09 -45.36
N SER A 584 -12.77 23.85 -46.05
CA SER A 584 -12.72 22.89 -47.16
C SER A 584 -11.33 22.28 -47.34
N ARG A 585 -11.33 21.01 -47.72
CA ARG A 585 -10.19 20.09 -47.82
C ARG A 585 -9.76 19.95 -49.29
N GLY A 586 -8.47 20.04 -49.56
CA GLY A 586 -7.84 19.90 -50.89
C GLY A 586 -6.48 19.19 -50.78
N TYR A 587 -5.85 18.89 -51.92
CA TYR A 587 -4.69 17.98 -52.01
C TYR A 587 -3.68 18.49 -53.05
N LEU A 588 -2.38 18.32 -52.79
CA LEU A 588 -1.22 18.60 -53.68
C LEU A 588 -1.05 20.11 -54.01
N GLU A 589 0.15 20.62 -54.34
CA GLU A 589 1.38 19.99 -54.85
C GLU A 589 2.63 20.37 -54.01
N GLU A 590 3.77 19.70 -54.26
CA GLU A 590 5.08 20.01 -53.67
C GLU A 590 5.91 20.84 -54.67
N GLU A 591 6.14 22.12 -54.39
CA GLU A 591 7.16 22.93 -55.08
C GLU A 591 8.42 23.04 -54.20
N GLU A 592 9.56 22.57 -54.70
CA GLU A 592 10.87 22.83 -54.09
C GLU A 592 11.22 24.31 -54.25
N VAL A 593 11.29 25.04 -53.13
CA VAL A 593 11.81 26.42 -53.09
C VAL A 593 13.12 26.42 -52.32
N ASP A 594 14.24 26.44 -53.05
CA ASP A 594 15.56 26.71 -52.49
C ASP A 594 15.57 28.08 -51.80
N MET A 595 15.54 28.09 -50.47
CA MET A 595 15.85 29.27 -49.66
C MET A 595 17.20 29.08 -49.00
N ALA A 596 18.16 29.94 -49.36
CA ALA A 596 19.52 29.91 -48.85
C ALA A 596 19.60 30.13 -47.33
N GLU A 597 20.71 29.70 -46.72
CA GLU A 597 21.05 29.98 -45.33
C GLU A 597 21.29 31.49 -45.10
N ASP A 598 20.23 32.26 -44.85
CA ASP A 598 20.36 33.67 -44.45
C ASP A 598 20.68 33.77 -42.94
N GLY A 599 21.91 34.19 -42.66
CA GLY A 599 22.59 33.97 -41.38
C GLY A 599 22.62 35.15 -40.40
N ASP A 600 21.49 35.81 -40.11
CA ASP A 600 21.37 36.67 -38.91
C ASP A 600 19.92 36.84 -38.37
N THR A 601 19.49 35.97 -37.44
CA THR A 601 18.19 36.09 -36.74
C THR A 601 18.20 35.68 -35.25
N ASP A 602 19.29 35.97 -34.52
CA ASP A 602 19.33 35.78 -33.04
C ASP A 602 18.82 37.02 -32.26
N LEU A 603 18.72 38.17 -32.93
CA LEU A 603 18.27 39.46 -32.37
C LEU A 603 16.74 39.54 -32.17
N GLY A 604 16.19 38.72 -31.27
CA GLY A 604 14.78 38.82 -30.89
C GLY A 604 14.18 37.69 -30.04
N ARG A 605 15.00 36.79 -29.48
CA ARG A 605 14.51 35.62 -28.72
C ARG A 605 14.71 35.82 -27.22
N VAL A 606 13.67 35.57 -26.43
CA VAL A 606 13.69 35.66 -24.97
C VAL A 606 13.44 34.28 -24.37
N LEU A 607 14.40 33.77 -23.59
CA LEU A 607 14.23 32.54 -22.84
C LEU A 607 13.65 32.86 -21.46
N GLN A 608 12.50 32.26 -21.13
CA GLN A 608 11.88 32.38 -19.82
C GLN A 608 12.29 31.19 -18.95
N PHE A 609 12.88 31.43 -17.79
CA PHE A 609 13.39 30.42 -16.86
C PHE A 609 12.64 30.42 -15.52
N SER A 610 12.45 29.23 -14.96
CA SER A 610 11.93 28.97 -13.62
C SER A 610 12.67 27.81 -12.97
N SER A 611 12.96 27.86 -11.67
CA SER A 611 13.63 26.78 -10.93
C SER A 611 12.76 26.19 -9.81
N ILE A 612 12.72 24.86 -9.75
CA ILE A 612 11.89 24.07 -8.84
C ILE A 612 12.76 23.01 -8.14
N ALA A 613 12.56 22.82 -6.84
CA ALA A 613 13.42 21.99 -5.99
C ALA A 613 12.88 20.58 -5.66
N ASP A 614 11.60 20.28 -5.96
CA ASP A 614 10.97 18.98 -5.64
C ASP A 614 10.83 18.07 -6.87
N SER A 615 10.28 18.57 -7.97
CA SER A 615 10.02 17.82 -9.20
C SER A 615 9.87 18.71 -10.44
N CYS A 616 10.03 18.18 -11.65
CA CYS A 616 9.77 18.89 -12.91
C CYS A 616 8.26 19.02 -13.19
N ARG A 617 7.59 19.90 -12.46
CA ARG A 617 6.14 20.15 -12.56
C ARG A 617 5.76 20.81 -13.91
N ARG A 618 4.86 20.20 -14.68
CA ARG A 618 4.39 20.72 -15.99
C ARG A 618 3.48 21.95 -15.90
N GLY A 619 2.85 22.19 -14.76
CA GLY A 619 1.95 23.32 -14.52
C GLY A 619 2.63 24.61 -14.07
N VAL A 620 3.96 24.73 -14.19
CA VAL A 620 4.74 25.91 -13.77
C VAL A 620 4.85 26.90 -14.93
N ALA A 621 4.52 28.17 -14.69
CA ALA A 621 4.67 29.25 -15.67
C ALA A 621 6.14 29.75 -15.72
N PRO A 622 6.90 29.48 -16.81
CA PRO A 622 8.31 29.85 -16.88
C PRO A 622 8.50 31.37 -16.88
N GLY A 623 9.46 31.87 -16.11
CA GLY A 623 9.72 33.30 -15.96
C GLY A 623 8.79 34.03 -14.98
N VAL A 624 7.85 33.33 -14.34
CA VAL A 624 6.92 33.89 -13.34
C VAL A 624 7.00 33.15 -12.00
N GLU A 625 6.99 31.81 -12.03
CA GLU A 625 6.85 30.97 -10.83
C GLU A 625 8.14 30.21 -10.47
N GLY A 626 8.34 29.90 -9.19
CA GLY A 626 9.45 29.07 -8.71
C GLY A 626 10.33 29.76 -7.67
N PHE A 627 11.43 29.11 -7.31
CA PHE A 627 12.41 29.65 -6.34
C PHE A 627 13.21 30.81 -6.95
N LEU A 628 13.71 30.63 -8.19
CA LEU A 628 14.16 31.70 -9.08
C LEU A 628 13.29 31.66 -10.34
N ALA A 629 12.78 32.80 -10.77
CA ALA A 629 12.06 32.96 -12.03
C ALA A 629 12.56 34.23 -12.73
N PHE A 630 12.97 34.14 -13.99
CA PHE A 630 13.63 35.24 -14.69
C PHE A 630 13.56 35.07 -16.21
N ASN A 631 13.59 36.17 -16.96
CA ASN A 631 13.71 36.13 -18.43
C ASN A 631 15.14 36.49 -18.83
N VAL A 632 15.62 36.00 -19.99
CA VAL A 632 16.94 36.36 -20.51
C VAL A 632 16.94 36.57 -22.03
N SER A 633 17.74 37.52 -22.51
CA SER A 633 17.99 37.78 -23.94
C SER A 633 19.32 37.16 -24.38
N SER A 634 19.44 36.70 -25.63
CA SER A 634 20.75 36.30 -26.17
C SER A 634 21.73 37.48 -26.16
N ASN A 635 22.90 37.26 -25.58
CA ASN A 635 24.05 38.16 -25.60
C ASN A 635 25.24 37.52 -26.34
N GLY A 636 24.96 36.61 -27.28
CA GLY A 636 25.95 35.93 -28.11
C GLY A 636 26.43 34.58 -27.60
N ARG A 637 27.29 33.94 -28.38
CA ARG A 637 27.83 32.60 -28.14
C ARG A 637 29.01 32.66 -27.16
N CYS A 638 29.38 31.51 -26.60
CA CYS A 638 30.41 31.45 -25.56
C CYS A 638 31.78 32.04 -25.96
N GLY A 639 32.14 32.04 -27.24
CA GLY A 639 33.43 32.51 -27.76
C GLY A 639 33.58 34.03 -27.94
N ASP A 640 32.48 34.79 -27.93
CA ASP A 640 32.45 36.12 -28.56
C ASP A 640 33.11 37.26 -27.72
N VAL A 641 33.68 36.93 -26.56
CA VAL A 641 34.35 37.90 -25.67
C VAL A 641 35.83 37.55 -25.51
N SER A 642 36.60 37.82 -26.57
CA SER A 642 38.07 37.84 -26.58
C SER A 642 38.67 39.17 -27.08
N ARG A 643 37.84 40.22 -27.29
CA ARG A 643 38.28 41.52 -27.86
C ARG A 643 37.83 42.78 -27.09
N ALA A 644 37.06 42.64 -26.01
CA ALA A 644 36.50 43.77 -25.23
C ALA A 644 37.25 44.01 -23.90
N ALA A 645 38.58 43.95 -23.90
CA ALA A 645 39.41 44.28 -22.74
C ALA A 645 40.70 44.98 -23.19
N ASN A 646 40.71 46.32 -23.20
CA ASN A 646 41.85 47.14 -23.61
C ASN A 646 42.35 48.03 -22.46
N PRO A 647 43.18 47.52 -21.54
CA PRO A 647 43.83 48.32 -20.52
C PRO A 647 45.00 49.12 -21.12
N LYS A 648 44.73 50.37 -21.52
CA LYS A 648 45.77 51.35 -21.88
C LYS A 648 46.59 51.80 -20.65
N GLN A 649 47.46 50.94 -20.09
CA GLN A 649 48.60 51.32 -19.25
C GLN A 649 49.43 50.10 -18.80
N HIS A 650 50.61 49.86 -19.39
CA HIS A 650 51.84 49.43 -18.67
C HIS A 650 53.12 49.42 -19.54
N HIS A 651 53.40 50.51 -20.27
CA HIS A 651 54.53 50.57 -21.21
C HIS A 651 55.90 50.91 -20.54
N GLN A 652 56.29 50.21 -19.46
CA GLN A 652 57.57 50.53 -18.77
C GLN A 652 58.29 49.39 -18.00
N TYR A 653 58.01 48.10 -18.25
CA TYR A 653 58.67 47.00 -17.49
C TYR A 653 59.43 45.93 -18.29
N HIS A 654 59.68 46.15 -19.60
CA HIS A 654 60.36 45.16 -20.47
C HIS A 654 61.73 45.60 -21.04
N ARG A 655 62.46 46.49 -20.36
CA ARG A 655 63.82 46.93 -20.78
C ARG A 655 64.94 46.81 -19.72
N VAL A 656 64.71 46.08 -18.62
CA VAL A 656 65.72 45.89 -17.55
C VAL A 656 66.21 44.43 -17.46
N LEU A 657 65.42 43.45 -17.89
CA LEU A 657 65.69 42.01 -17.73
C LEU A 657 66.46 41.34 -18.89
N ALA A 658 67.26 42.12 -19.65
CA ALA A 658 67.96 41.64 -20.85
C ALA A 658 69.48 41.94 -20.88
N LEU A 659 70.06 42.47 -19.78
CA LEU A 659 71.45 42.96 -19.77
C LEU A 659 72.31 42.52 -18.57
N ILE A 660 71.85 41.57 -17.76
CA ILE A 660 72.66 40.94 -16.69
C ILE A 660 72.66 39.42 -16.87
N PHE A 661 73.20 38.96 -17.99
CA PHE A 661 73.48 37.54 -18.29
C PHE A 661 74.98 37.30 -18.57
N LEU A 662 75.83 38.23 -18.15
CA LEU A 662 77.28 38.22 -18.35
C LEU A 662 78.03 38.69 -17.10
N GLN A 663 78.18 37.80 -16.11
CA GLN A 663 79.40 37.60 -15.30
C GLN A 663 79.17 36.55 -14.21
N VAL A 664 80.21 35.73 -13.93
CA VAL A 664 80.30 34.69 -12.88
C VAL A 664 79.25 33.56 -13.00
N GLY A 665 79.57 32.29 -13.22
CA GLY A 665 80.88 31.61 -13.28
C GLY A 665 81.14 30.75 -12.05
N GLY A 666 80.60 29.53 -12.02
CA GLY A 666 80.82 28.56 -10.94
C GLY A 666 80.22 27.19 -11.24
N MET A 667 81.06 26.16 -11.32
CA MET A 667 80.63 24.77 -11.26
C MET A 667 80.30 24.37 -9.82
N VAL A 668 79.45 23.35 -9.64
CA VAL A 668 79.79 22.11 -8.91
C VAL A 668 78.72 21.07 -9.23
N LEU A 669 79.14 19.83 -9.51
CA LEU A 669 78.24 18.67 -9.62
C LEU A 669 78.01 18.07 -8.23
N ILE A 670 76.85 17.42 -8.04
CA ILE A 670 76.80 16.09 -7.41
C ILE A 670 75.52 15.36 -7.89
N ARG A 671 75.70 14.12 -8.35
CA ARG A 671 74.65 13.09 -8.45
C ARG A 671 74.82 12.17 -7.23
N PHE A 672 73.76 11.53 -6.77
CA PHE A 672 73.64 10.06 -6.89
C PHE A 672 72.24 9.57 -6.50
N GLN A 673 71.74 8.61 -7.31
CA GLN A 673 70.54 7.76 -7.16
C GLN A 673 69.28 8.41 -6.57
#